data_AF-A0A2N5X5I6-F1
#
_entry.id   AF-A0A2N5X5I6-F1
#
_cell.length_a   1.000
_cell.length_b   1.000
_cell.length_c   1.000
_cell.angle_alpha   90.00
_cell.angle_beta   90.00
_cell.angle_gamma   90.00
#
_symmetry.space_group_name_H-M   'P 1'
#
loop_
_entity.id
_entity.type
_entity.pdbx_description
1 polymer ?
#
loop_
_entity_poly.entity_id
_entity_poly.type
_entity_poly.pdbx_seq_one_letter_code
_entity_poly.pdbx_strand_id
1 'polypeptide(L)'
;MNKFNLTFRGEVLPGKDPDKARAGFAALFDIQDPERLEQFFSGKTIILRRNLERKAAAEYYLKLNQLGLEAELVKPGPENDVESTETTQQSGAPQDAAGRKAQKKSDKRLPTRKQGAQDSRTSGAEKQRRKREALAQLQHAAAQRKEAAAERERQHIAEQLAKEQATKRAAEETARKLARAEAERQRKAEETALKKAEAEAERQRKAEETARKKAEAEAERQRKAEETARKKAKAEAEQQRKAEETARKKAEAEAEQQRKAEETARKKAEAEAEQQRKAEETARKKAEAERQRKLEETARKKQKAEAAARRKSEADAQQQRRPDAACQSTGAATGKRPSTAKPTAHTSALEEKAIEAGARALAGTPSLKRTTARVKSRLELPRRNDTVRSGGNNNPPGSPNPYRLLPFRSTTEIRQRSTIAAQQSRRGVLMGCIALAMLLMLLGRFLSLNPATPPQGPSAIAASSAGNLVILAGDTLLLHNRAGVPTESLRAETLALRDLSGPIAFDLQGDLLIGARAAGTDSSPRAMWRCKLDERSCQPVTEPQFSPPPTALTMNSLTGEWFIAAEERLSKLGSDGELRAKLELPLPTQPTLRLDSGLLFMNSAQAPAISVFRYEDKAFGQQLDEILLLPPPALQREQTRVGDFIRNGDFWWVNMHNPDTETAGLYLFDRDWTFIRELPRGAVLGQGQLVNWGERVLLFSDQQESVLRFSRLGQTEVPLQSESLAQLIDQASGQLTWTTLAWQATLLLLLLSSLGGFSWAYLQSTRALVYSSRPTHGAPPLDDVAEDIHWLQSAPHRTRQWRQRNIAWAALAIACLIVLIGLGVSLVQLMAAATALAGFAVALQIMLRSEPEHAGLLAEQLVLADHREMYHLATGPRIHYRGPFVVVDDVIIFTGNKWFPGLHQQQVKRELEPRVTAGVRVDRKTIAVKLLQSRHPVAKSGIAIAVGAILGALFLAISFLPWQG
;
A
#
# COMPACT_ATOMS: atom_id res chain seq x y z
N MET A 1 -9.39 -24.41 17.69
CA MET A 1 -8.15 -24.59 18.49
C MET A 1 -8.54 -24.50 19.97
N ASN A 2 -8.15 -25.47 20.80
CA ASN A 2 -8.54 -25.49 22.22
C ASN A 2 -7.79 -24.38 22.98
N LYS A 3 -8.53 -23.41 23.53
CA LYS A 3 -8.02 -22.35 24.41
C LYS A 3 -8.24 -22.74 25.88
N PHE A 4 -7.38 -22.26 26.78
CA PHE A 4 -7.42 -22.56 28.22
C PHE A 4 -7.19 -21.30 29.05
N ASN A 5 -7.85 -21.22 30.22
CA ASN A 5 -7.55 -20.25 31.26
C ASN A 5 -6.64 -20.91 32.29
N LEU A 6 -5.57 -20.21 32.68
CA LEU A 6 -4.66 -20.64 33.74
C LEU A 6 -5.15 -20.05 35.06
N THR A 7 -5.60 -20.91 35.97
CA THR A 7 -6.08 -20.54 37.31
C THR A 7 -5.09 -20.93 38.39
N PHE A 8 -5.03 -20.14 39.45
CA PHE A 8 -4.13 -20.34 40.58
C PHE A 8 -4.85 -20.01 41.89
N ARG A 9 -4.65 -20.84 42.91
CA ARG A 9 -5.36 -20.72 44.21
C ARG A 9 -4.45 -20.30 45.37
N GLY A 10 -3.16 -20.08 45.13
CA GLY A 10 -2.22 -19.74 46.20
C GLY A 10 -1.64 -20.95 46.96
N GLU A 11 -1.87 -22.17 46.48
CA GLU A 11 -1.40 -23.39 47.15
C GLU A 11 0.03 -23.77 46.69
N VAL A 12 0.87 -24.12 47.68
CA VAL A 12 2.26 -24.57 47.47
C VAL A 12 2.31 -26.09 47.64
N LEU A 13 2.98 -26.78 46.73
CA LEU A 13 3.11 -28.23 46.74
C LEU A 13 3.82 -28.74 48.01
N PRO A 14 3.36 -29.86 48.60
CA PRO A 14 3.91 -30.39 49.84
C PRO A 14 5.40 -30.75 49.69
N GLY A 15 6.22 -30.32 50.66
CA GLY A 15 7.67 -30.56 50.69
C GLY A 15 8.53 -29.51 49.97
N LYS A 16 7.95 -28.39 49.52
CA LYS A 16 8.67 -27.23 48.98
C LYS A 16 8.66 -26.04 49.93
N ASP A 17 9.73 -25.25 49.87
CA ASP A 17 9.94 -24.06 50.69
C ASP A 17 8.99 -22.92 50.22
N PRO A 18 8.03 -22.48 51.06
CA PRO A 18 7.00 -21.53 50.65
C PRO A 18 7.56 -20.16 50.27
N ASP A 19 8.65 -19.72 50.90
CA ASP A 19 9.23 -18.40 50.64
C ASP A 19 9.93 -18.37 49.27
N LYS A 20 10.59 -19.47 48.90
CA LYS A 20 11.20 -19.62 47.56
C LYS A 20 10.16 -19.75 46.46
N ALA A 21 9.06 -20.46 46.72
CA ALA A 21 7.95 -20.58 45.77
C ALA A 21 7.28 -19.23 45.50
N ARG A 22 7.05 -18.42 46.55
CA ARG A 22 6.52 -17.06 46.46
C ARG A 22 7.44 -16.12 45.69
N ALA A 23 8.75 -16.14 45.98
CA ALA A 23 9.73 -15.34 45.24
C ALA A 23 9.81 -15.73 43.75
N GLY A 24 9.75 -17.04 43.46
CA GLY A 24 9.70 -17.54 42.08
C GLY A 24 8.44 -17.12 41.33
N PHE A 25 7.28 -17.11 42.00
CA PHE A 25 6.03 -16.61 41.43
C PHE A 25 6.09 -15.12 41.09
N ALA A 26 6.59 -14.31 42.03
CA ALA A 26 6.75 -12.87 41.85
C ALA A 26 7.67 -12.57 40.65
N ALA A 27 8.77 -13.32 40.50
CA ALA A 27 9.68 -13.19 39.36
C ALA A 27 9.05 -13.65 38.03
N LEU A 28 8.22 -14.70 38.02
CA LEU A 28 7.58 -15.21 36.80
C LEU A 28 6.54 -14.24 36.22
N PHE A 29 5.88 -13.45 37.08
CA PHE A 29 4.84 -12.49 36.70
C PHE A 29 5.24 -11.02 36.90
N ASP A 30 6.51 -10.74 37.21
CA ASP A 30 7.06 -9.39 37.44
C ASP A 30 6.27 -8.56 38.46
N ILE A 31 5.92 -9.19 39.59
CA ILE A 31 5.19 -8.54 40.70
C ILE A 31 6.20 -7.99 41.70
N GLN A 32 6.34 -6.66 41.75
CA GLN A 32 7.30 -5.97 42.63
C GLN A 32 6.67 -5.50 43.95
N ASP A 33 5.34 -5.49 44.04
CA ASP A 33 4.59 -5.03 45.20
C ASP A 33 4.25 -6.20 46.16
N PRO A 34 4.74 -6.20 47.41
CA PRO A 34 4.51 -7.28 48.36
C PRO A 34 3.04 -7.41 48.79
N GLU A 35 2.27 -6.32 48.89
CA GLU A 35 0.86 -6.39 49.28
C GLU A 35 0.03 -7.06 48.17
N ARG A 36 0.36 -6.78 46.92
CA ARG A 36 -0.27 -7.39 45.75
C ARG A 36 0.07 -8.88 45.63
N LEU A 37 1.29 -9.28 46.02
CA LEU A 37 1.69 -10.68 46.05
C LEU A 37 0.86 -11.48 47.07
N GLU A 38 0.62 -10.93 48.26
CA GLU A 38 -0.18 -11.60 49.30
C GLU A 38 -1.63 -11.87 48.85
N GLN A 39 -2.22 -10.99 48.03
CA GLN A 39 -3.55 -11.20 47.47
C GLN A 39 -3.64 -12.46 46.60
N PHE A 40 -2.58 -12.83 45.86
CA PHE A 40 -2.54 -14.04 45.05
C PHE A 40 -2.42 -15.33 45.86
N PHE A 41 -1.92 -15.24 47.11
CA PHE A 41 -1.79 -16.36 48.04
C PHE A 41 -2.91 -16.40 49.09
N SER A 42 -4.03 -15.69 48.84
CA SER A 42 -5.18 -15.59 49.75
C SER A 42 -6.09 -16.82 49.80
N GLY A 43 -5.80 -17.87 49.03
CA GLY A 43 -6.63 -19.10 48.95
C GLY A 43 -7.82 -19.00 47.97
N LYS A 44 -8.02 -17.84 47.34
CA LYS A 44 -9.06 -17.62 46.31
C LYS A 44 -8.54 -18.02 44.94
N THR A 45 -9.38 -18.67 44.14
CA THR A 45 -9.04 -19.01 42.76
C THR A 45 -9.02 -17.75 41.90
N ILE A 46 -7.84 -17.40 41.39
CA ILE A 46 -7.62 -16.24 40.52
C ILE A 46 -7.18 -16.73 39.15
N ILE A 47 -7.70 -16.11 38.09
CA ILE A 47 -7.27 -16.40 36.73
C ILE A 47 -6.01 -15.56 36.44
N LEU A 48 -4.86 -16.23 36.31
CA LEU A 48 -3.58 -15.56 36.01
C LEU A 48 -3.53 -15.09 34.56
N ARG A 49 -4.03 -15.91 33.62
CA ARG A 49 -4.14 -15.57 32.19
C ARG A 49 -5.31 -16.28 31.53
N ARG A 50 -6.03 -15.56 30.66
CA ARG A 50 -7.19 -16.07 29.91
C ARG A 50 -6.81 -16.45 28.47
N ASN A 51 -7.56 -17.37 27.87
CA ASN A 51 -7.52 -17.68 26.43
C ASN A 51 -6.15 -18.12 25.87
N LEU A 52 -5.35 -18.82 26.66
CA LEU A 52 -4.05 -19.35 26.23
C LEU A 52 -4.20 -20.50 25.26
N GLU A 53 -3.38 -20.49 24.20
CA GLU A 53 -3.24 -21.65 23.31
C GLU A 53 -2.63 -22.84 24.05
N ARG A 54 -3.01 -24.07 23.66
CA ARG A 54 -2.61 -25.32 24.32
C ARG A 54 -1.10 -25.42 24.64
N LYS A 55 -0.22 -24.97 23.73
CA LYS A 55 1.23 -25.03 23.93
C LYS A 55 1.70 -24.05 25.01
N ALA A 56 1.26 -22.80 24.94
CA ALA A 56 1.59 -21.78 25.93
C ALA A 56 1.00 -22.11 27.31
N ALA A 57 -0.25 -22.59 27.35
CA ALA A 57 -0.90 -23.04 28.56
C ALA A 57 -0.11 -24.16 29.28
N ALA A 58 0.36 -25.16 28.54
CA ALA A 58 1.18 -26.25 29.07
C ALA A 58 2.55 -25.76 29.58
N GLU A 59 3.20 -24.82 28.88
CA GLU A 59 4.48 -24.25 29.32
C GLU A 59 4.35 -23.48 30.65
N TYR A 60 3.32 -22.65 30.82
CA TYR A 60 3.09 -21.93 32.08
C TYR A 60 2.72 -22.86 33.23
N TYR A 61 1.85 -23.84 32.98
CA TYR A 61 1.50 -24.86 33.97
C TYR A 61 2.75 -25.62 34.47
N LEU A 62 3.64 -26.00 33.55
CA LEU A 62 4.87 -26.71 33.90
C LEU A 62 5.85 -25.84 34.69
N LYS A 63 5.99 -24.56 34.33
CA LYS A 63 6.83 -23.61 35.08
C LYS A 63 6.33 -23.38 36.50
N LEU A 64 5.01 -23.27 36.71
CA LEU A 64 4.43 -23.10 38.04
C LEU A 64 4.64 -24.33 38.92
N ASN A 65 4.42 -25.54 38.38
CA ASN A 65 4.71 -26.77 39.12
C ASN A 65 6.20 -26.92 39.45
N GLN A 66 7.11 -26.51 38.56
CA GLN A 66 8.56 -26.51 38.84
C GLN A 66 8.93 -25.56 39.98
N LEU A 67 8.22 -24.44 40.10
CA LEU A 67 8.35 -23.49 41.22
C LEU A 67 7.67 -23.98 42.51
N GLY A 68 7.04 -25.16 42.48
CA GLY A 68 6.37 -25.75 43.65
C GLY A 68 4.97 -25.20 43.89
N LEU A 69 4.28 -24.70 42.86
CA LEU A 69 2.97 -24.05 42.97
C LEU A 69 1.91 -24.86 42.23
N GLU A 70 0.74 -25.01 42.83
CA GLU A 70 -0.38 -25.74 42.22
C GLU A 70 -1.24 -24.81 41.37
N ALA A 71 -1.24 -25.04 40.05
CA ALA A 71 -2.06 -24.31 39.08
C ALA A 71 -2.99 -25.26 38.33
N GLU A 72 -4.08 -24.75 37.76
CA GLU A 72 -5.06 -25.54 37.01
C GLU A 72 -5.32 -24.93 35.62
N LEU A 73 -5.58 -25.79 34.64
CA LEU A 73 -5.93 -25.39 33.27
C LEU A 73 -7.40 -25.67 33.01
N VAL A 74 -8.22 -24.62 33.01
CA VAL A 74 -9.67 -24.71 32.83
C VAL A 74 -10.05 -24.30 31.40
N LYS A 75 -10.93 -25.05 30.73
CA LYS A 75 -11.47 -24.63 29.42
C LYS A 75 -12.44 -23.46 29.62
N PRO A 76 -12.34 -22.36 28.86
CA PRO A 76 -13.28 -21.25 28.97
C PRO A 76 -14.68 -21.69 28.51
N GLY A 77 -15.66 -21.59 29.40
CA GLY A 77 -17.09 -21.77 29.10
C GLY A 77 -17.75 -20.43 28.69
N PRO A 78 -18.94 -20.45 28.08
CA PRO A 78 -19.61 -19.26 27.52
C PRO A 78 -20.16 -18.26 28.54
N GLU A 79 -19.99 -18.47 29.85
CA GLU A 79 -20.67 -17.72 30.92
C GLU A 79 -19.73 -16.94 31.88
N ASN A 80 -18.41 -16.93 31.64
CA ASN A 80 -17.42 -16.38 32.59
C ASN A 80 -16.81 -15.01 32.17
N ASP A 81 -17.49 -14.24 31.32
CA ASP A 81 -17.00 -12.93 30.87
C ASP A 81 -17.58 -11.73 31.64
N VAL A 82 -18.29 -11.94 32.75
CA VAL A 82 -18.77 -10.84 33.61
C VAL A 82 -18.42 -11.09 35.08
N GLU A 83 -17.17 -10.78 35.46
CA GLU A 83 -16.88 -10.18 36.77
C GLU A 83 -15.45 -9.64 36.80
N SER A 84 -15.32 -8.31 36.81
CA SER A 84 -14.13 -7.60 37.25
C SER A 84 -14.59 -6.47 38.15
N THR A 85 -14.51 -6.71 39.44
CA THR A 85 -14.72 -5.74 40.52
C THR A 85 -13.50 -4.83 40.61
N GLU A 86 -13.68 -3.54 40.29
CA GLU A 86 -12.85 -2.47 40.83
C GLU A 86 -13.34 -2.16 42.25
N THR A 87 -12.43 -1.93 43.20
CA THR A 87 -12.76 -1.31 44.49
C THR A 87 -11.59 -0.47 44.94
N THR A 88 -11.88 0.79 45.31
CA THR A 88 -11.28 1.65 46.35
C THR A 88 -11.98 3.02 46.17
N GLN A 89 -12.65 3.71 47.11
CA GLN A 89 -12.70 3.76 48.58
C GLN A 89 -13.90 4.64 49.01
N GLN A 90 -14.59 4.33 50.13
CA GLN A 90 -14.76 5.23 51.30
C GLN A 90 -15.77 4.71 52.36
N SER A 91 -15.21 4.35 53.52
CA SER A 91 -15.57 4.74 54.90
C SER A 91 -17.04 4.92 55.37
N GLY A 92 -17.45 4.08 56.33
CA GLY A 92 -18.04 4.50 57.62
C GLY A 92 -19.58 4.49 57.78
N ALA A 93 -20.10 3.51 58.55
CA ALA A 93 -21.51 3.37 58.98
C ALA A 93 -21.77 4.08 60.36
N PRO A 94 -22.93 3.96 61.05
CA PRO A 94 -24.31 3.56 60.69
C PRO A 94 -25.40 4.50 61.30
N GLN A 95 -26.68 4.39 60.88
CA GLN A 95 -27.80 4.22 61.83
C GLN A 95 -29.15 3.87 61.18
N ASP A 96 -29.87 3.08 61.96
CA ASP A 96 -31.08 2.33 61.69
C ASP A 96 -32.37 3.16 61.59
N ALA A 97 -33.39 2.49 61.03
CA ALA A 97 -34.78 2.38 61.49
C ALA A 97 -35.76 2.62 60.34
N ALA A 98 -36.88 1.93 60.18
CA ALA A 98 -37.47 0.77 60.82
C ALA A 98 -38.73 0.47 59.97
N GLY A 99 -39.20 -0.78 59.95
CA GLY A 99 -40.40 -1.12 59.19
C GLY A 99 -40.98 -2.50 59.49
N ARG A 100 -41.06 -2.91 60.76
CA ARG A 100 -41.99 -3.97 61.19
C ARG A 100 -43.27 -3.32 61.70
N LYS A 101 -44.36 -3.52 60.96
CA LYS A 101 -45.72 -3.29 61.43
C LYS A 101 -46.18 -4.53 62.21
N ALA A 102 -46.56 -4.33 63.47
CA ALA A 102 -47.50 -5.21 64.15
C ALA A 102 -48.84 -4.46 64.21
N GLN A 103 -49.88 -5.05 63.63
CA GLN A 103 -51.24 -4.56 63.72
C GLN A 103 -52.14 -5.76 63.98
N LYS A 104 -52.59 -5.88 65.23
CA LYS A 104 -53.70 -6.76 65.64
C LYS A 104 -54.78 -5.82 66.18
N LYS A 105 -55.96 -5.85 65.57
CA LYS A 105 -57.14 -5.08 65.94
C LYS A 105 -58.22 -6.05 66.41
N SER A 106 -58.83 -5.73 67.56
CA SER A 106 -60.28 -5.78 67.89
C SER A 106 -61.09 -7.02 67.44
N ASP A 107 -62.00 -7.61 68.21
CA ASP A 107 -63.00 -7.02 69.10
C ASP A 107 -63.88 -8.14 69.72
N LYS A 108 -64.75 -7.73 70.65
CA LYS A 108 -66.09 -8.29 70.96
C LYS A 108 -66.29 -9.49 71.92
N ARG A 109 -66.83 -9.09 73.09
CA ARG A 109 -68.19 -9.36 73.64
C ARG A 109 -68.56 -10.71 74.27
N LEU A 110 -68.93 -10.56 75.54
CA LEU A 110 -70.09 -11.08 76.29
C LEU A 110 -70.12 -12.56 76.71
N PRO A 111 -70.06 -12.82 78.03
CA PRO A 111 -70.55 -14.05 78.65
C PRO A 111 -71.66 -13.74 79.67
N THR A 112 -72.77 -14.48 79.69
CA THR A 112 -73.48 -14.74 80.96
C THR A 112 -74.53 -15.85 80.85
N ARG A 113 -74.54 -16.64 81.92
CA ARG A 113 -75.32 -17.82 82.22
C ARG A 113 -76.43 -17.45 83.22
N LYS A 114 -77.63 -17.97 82.95
CA LYS A 114 -78.86 -18.20 83.75
C LYS A 114 -79.14 -17.40 85.06
N GLN A 115 -80.37 -16.86 85.06
CA GLN A 115 -81.40 -16.82 86.12
C GLN A 115 -81.20 -16.00 87.42
N GLY A 116 -82.21 -15.17 87.74
CA GLY A 116 -82.98 -15.32 88.99
C GLY A 116 -82.80 -14.29 90.12
N ALA A 117 -83.76 -13.35 90.17
CA ALA A 117 -84.55 -12.87 91.32
C ALA A 117 -83.93 -12.26 92.62
N GLN A 118 -84.38 -11.02 92.88
CA GLN A 118 -84.95 -10.43 94.11
C GLN A 118 -84.13 -10.17 95.41
N ASP A 119 -84.12 -8.87 95.74
CA ASP A 119 -84.75 -8.24 96.92
C ASP A 119 -83.92 -7.50 97.99
N SER A 120 -84.52 -6.35 98.34
CA SER A 120 -84.46 -5.58 99.60
C SER A 120 -83.40 -4.49 99.80
N ARG A 121 -83.90 -3.40 100.39
CA ARG A 121 -83.38 -2.03 100.43
C ARG A 121 -82.85 -1.71 101.82
N THR A 122 -81.77 -0.92 101.90
CA THR A 122 -81.62 0.36 102.66
C THR A 122 -80.12 0.68 102.84
N SER A 123 -79.77 1.97 102.91
CA SER A 123 -78.40 2.56 102.98
C SER A 123 -77.70 2.88 101.63
N GLY A 124 -78.38 3.63 100.74
CA GLY A 124 -77.80 4.11 99.47
C GLY A 124 -76.97 5.40 99.57
N ALA A 125 -77.23 6.26 100.55
CA ALA A 125 -76.72 7.63 100.54
C ALA A 125 -75.23 7.76 100.93
N GLU A 126 -74.78 6.99 101.92
CA GLU A 126 -73.40 7.09 102.43
C GLU A 126 -72.37 6.46 101.47
N LYS A 127 -72.77 5.38 100.79
CA LYS A 127 -71.96 4.69 99.79
C LYS A 127 -71.74 5.55 98.53
N GLN A 128 -72.72 6.40 98.18
CA GLN A 128 -72.60 7.31 97.03
C GLN A 128 -71.64 8.47 97.28
N ARG A 129 -71.58 9.00 98.51
CA ARG A 129 -70.68 10.12 98.83
C ARG A 129 -69.21 9.71 98.80
N ARG A 130 -68.85 8.58 99.45
CA ARG A 130 -67.50 8.01 99.39
C ARG A 130 -67.05 7.66 97.97
N LYS A 131 -67.98 7.17 97.13
CA LYS A 131 -67.70 6.84 95.73
C LYS A 131 -67.40 8.08 94.89
N ARG A 132 -68.08 9.20 95.14
CA ARG A 132 -67.83 10.48 94.42
C ARG A 132 -66.48 11.09 94.80
N GLU A 133 -66.14 11.09 96.09
CA GLU A 133 -64.86 11.62 96.57
C GLU A 133 -63.67 10.78 96.04
N ALA A 134 -63.78 9.45 96.07
CA ALA A 134 -62.77 8.56 95.48
C ALA A 134 -62.63 8.73 93.95
N LEU A 135 -63.74 8.96 93.23
CA LEU A 135 -63.71 9.22 91.79
C LEU A 135 -63.00 10.55 91.48
N ALA A 136 -63.27 11.60 92.27
CA ALA A 136 -62.64 12.90 92.09
C ALA A 136 -61.12 12.84 92.34
N GLN A 137 -60.67 12.11 93.37
CA GLN A 137 -59.25 11.90 93.65
C GLN A 137 -58.54 11.12 92.53
N LEU A 138 -59.18 10.06 91.99
CA LEU A 138 -58.65 9.31 90.85
C LEU A 138 -58.53 10.17 89.59
N GLN A 139 -59.51 11.06 89.34
CA GLN A 139 -59.45 11.98 88.21
C GLN A 139 -58.32 13.01 88.35
N HIS A 140 -58.11 13.56 89.55
CA HIS A 140 -57.03 14.52 89.80
C HIS A 140 -55.64 13.86 89.68
N ALA A 141 -55.48 12.65 90.21
CA ALA A 141 -54.24 11.88 90.06
C ALA A 141 -53.98 11.46 88.60
N ALA A 142 -55.03 11.15 87.83
CA ALA A 142 -54.91 10.85 86.41
C ALA A 142 -54.52 12.08 85.58
N ALA A 143 -55.03 13.27 85.94
CA ALA A 143 -54.67 14.53 85.29
C ALA A 143 -53.17 14.85 85.52
N GLN A 144 -52.70 14.76 86.77
CA GLN A 144 -51.29 15.00 87.11
C GLN A 144 -50.34 14.00 86.41
N ARG A 145 -50.73 12.72 86.29
CA ARG A 145 -49.93 11.72 85.56
C ARG A 145 -49.84 12.02 84.06
N LYS A 146 -50.90 12.55 83.45
CA LYS A 146 -50.89 12.95 82.03
C LYS A 146 -50.00 14.17 81.81
N GLU A 147 -50.05 15.14 82.72
CA GLU A 147 -49.24 16.35 82.64
C GLU A 147 -47.75 16.03 82.80
N ALA A 148 -47.39 15.21 83.80
CA ALA A 148 -46.01 14.74 83.99
C ALA A 148 -45.49 13.87 82.82
N ALA A 149 -46.36 13.09 82.17
CA ALA A 149 -45.99 12.34 80.98
C ALA A 149 -45.73 13.26 79.78
N ALA A 150 -46.56 14.29 79.59
CA ALA A 150 -46.38 15.27 78.51
C ALA A 150 -45.10 16.11 78.70
N GLU A 151 -44.75 16.46 79.94
CA GLU A 151 -43.49 17.16 80.22
C GLU A 151 -42.25 16.29 79.91
N ARG A 152 -42.27 15.01 80.26
CA ARG A 152 -41.17 14.08 79.94
C ARG A 152 -40.99 13.90 78.44
N GLU A 153 -42.10 13.84 77.69
CA GLU A 153 -42.06 13.73 76.23
C GLU A 153 -41.49 15.01 75.59
N ARG A 154 -41.86 16.20 76.10
CA ARG A 154 -41.26 17.48 75.68
C ARG A 154 -39.77 17.56 75.99
N GLN A 155 -39.33 17.10 77.18
CA GLN A 155 -37.92 17.06 77.55
C GLN A 155 -37.12 16.11 76.64
N HIS A 156 -37.67 14.93 76.32
CA HIS A 156 -37.02 13.99 75.42
C HIS A 156 -36.92 14.55 73.99
N ILE A 157 -37.95 15.21 73.48
CA ILE A 157 -37.91 15.87 72.16
C ILE A 157 -36.87 17.01 72.15
N ALA A 158 -36.80 17.81 73.21
CA ALA A 158 -35.79 18.87 73.32
C ALA A 158 -34.35 18.32 73.33
N GLU A 159 -34.12 17.20 74.03
CA GLU A 159 -32.81 16.55 74.07
C GLU A 159 -32.42 15.95 72.71
N GLN A 160 -33.37 15.35 71.98
CA GLN A 160 -33.14 14.82 70.64
C GLN A 160 -32.79 15.93 69.65
N LEU A 161 -33.52 17.05 69.67
CA LEU A 161 -33.21 18.21 68.83
C LEU A 161 -31.84 18.82 69.16
N ALA A 162 -31.45 18.85 70.44
CA ALA A 162 -30.13 19.32 70.85
C ALA A 162 -29.00 18.40 70.35
N LYS A 163 -29.19 17.08 70.40
CA LYS A 163 -28.25 16.09 69.85
C LYS A 163 -28.13 16.22 68.34
N GLU A 164 -29.24 16.40 67.62
CA GLU A 164 -29.24 16.57 66.17
C GLU A 164 -28.57 17.88 65.73
N GLN A 165 -28.75 18.97 66.48
CA GLN A 165 -28.04 20.22 66.20
C GLN A 165 -26.54 20.11 66.48
N ALA A 166 -26.13 19.37 67.51
CA ALA A 166 -24.72 19.13 67.81
C ALA A 166 -24.04 18.29 66.70
N THR A 167 -24.70 17.26 66.19
CA THR A 167 -24.16 16.45 65.08
C THR A 167 -24.06 17.25 63.78
N LYS A 168 -25.05 18.10 63.47
CA LYS A 168 -24.97 19.00 62.30
C LYS A 168 -23.80 19.97 62.39
N ARG A 169 -23.54 20.57 63.56
CA ARG A 169 -22.40 21.47 63.76
C ARG A 169 -21.05 20.75 63.65
N ALA A 170 -20.94 19.54 64.20
CA ALA A 170 -19.74 18.73 64.07
C ALA A 170 -19.48 18.32 62.60
N ALA A 171 -20.52 17.97 61.85
CA ALA A 171 -20.42 17.65 60.43
C ALA A 171 -20.05 18.88 59.58
N GLU A 172 -20.57 20.07 59.90
CA GLU A 172 -20.23 21.29 59.20
C GLU A 172 -18.76 21.70 59.45
N GLU A 173 -18.25 21.48 60.67
CA GLU A 173 -16.85 21.77 60.99
C GLU A 173 -15.88 20.81 60.27
N THR A 174 -16.21 19.52 60.17
CA THR A 174 -15.40 18.55 59.42
C THR A 174 -15.45 18.82 57.92
N ALA A 175 -16.61 19.19 57.37
CA ALA A 175 -16.75 19.62 55.98
C ALA A 175 -15.91 20.88 55.68
N ARG A 176 -15.90 21.87 56.58
CA ARG A 176 -15.05 23.07 56.42
C ARG A 176 -13.56 22.75 56.49
N LYS A 177 -13.14 21.78 57.31
CA LYS A 177 -11.74 21.32 57.39
C LYS A 177 -11.31 20.60 56.11
N LEU A 178 -12.15 19.72 55.57
CA LEU A 178 -11.89 19.04 54.30
C LEU A 178 -11.83 20.01 53.12
N ALA A 179 -12.77 20.96 53.04
CA ALA A 179 -12.79 21.98 51.98
C ALA A 179 -11.54 22.88 52.02
N ARG A 180 -11.05 23.25 53.22
CA ARG A 180 -9.79 24.00 53.36
C ARG A 180 -8.57 23.18 52.91
N ALA A 181 -8.51 21.90 53.27
CA ALA A 181 -7.42 21.02 52.86
C ALA A 181 -7.41 20.78 51.34
N GLU A 182 -8.58 20.67 50.73
CA GLU A 182 -8.72 20.52 49.28
C GLU A 182 -8.35 21.81 48.53
N ALA A 183 -8.80 22.97 49.01
CA ALA A 183 -8.42 24.26 48.44
C ALA A 183 -6.91 24.52 48.54
N GLU A 184 -6.25 24.11 49.63
CA GLU A 184 -4.79 24.22 49.76
C GLU A 184 -4.06 23.27 48.80
N ARG A 185 -4.58 22.06 48.56
CA ARG A 185 -4.03 21.13 47.56
C ARG A 185 -4.20 21.68 46.14
N GLN A 186 -5.36 22.25 45.82
CA GLN A 186 -5.62 22.88 44.53
C GLN A 186 -4.66 24.05 44.28
N ARG A 187 -4.44 24.93 45.27
CA ARG A 187 -3.46 26.03 45.15
C ARG A 187 -2.03 25.54 44.93
N LYS A 188 -1.59 24.49 45.64
CA LYS A 188 -0.26 23.90 45.42
C LYS A 188 -0.15 23.23 44.05
N ALA A 189 -1.21 22.56 43.60
CA ALA A 189 -1.26 21.98 42.25
C ALA A 189 -1.21 23.06 41.17
N GLU A 190 -1.98 24.14 41.31
CA GLU A 190 -2.02 25.28 40.40
C GLU A 190 -0.67 26.02 40.36
N GLU A 191 -0.03 26.26 41.52
CA GLU A 191 1.29 26.88 41.57
C GLU A 191 2.37 26.01 40.89
N THR A 192 2.31 24.68 41.06
CA THR A 192 3.23 23.77 40.36
C THR A 192 2.93 23.66 38.87
N ALA A 193 1.67 23.77 38.46
CA ALA A 193 1.26 23.80 37.06
C ALA A 193 1.73 25.09 36.38
N LEU A 194 1.58 26.24 37.04
CA LEU A 194 2.07 27.53 36.55
C LEU A 194 3.60 27.53 36.40
N LYS A 195 4.37 27.00 37.37
CA LYS A 195 5.83 26.89 37.25
C LYS A 195 6.27 25.96 36.12
N LYS A 196 5.53 24.88 35.85
CA LYS A 196 5.80 24.00 34.71
C LYS A 196 5.46 24.68 33.38
N ALA A 197 4.34 25.38 33.30
CA ALA A 197 3.92 26.12 32.11
C ALA A 197 4.90 27.26 31.79
N GLU A 198 5.38 27.99 32.79
CA GLU A 198 6.38 29.05 32.61
C GLU A 198 7.73 28.49 32.14
N ALA A 199 8.19 27.37 32.72
CA ALA A 199 9.41 26.69 32.28
C ALA A 199 9.29 26.10 30.87
N GLU A 200 8.11 25.63 30.47
CA GLU A 200 7.85 25.14 29.12
C GLU A 200 7.77 26.29 28.12
N ALA A 201 7.10 27.39 28.46
CA ALA A 201 7.05 28.60 27.64
C ALA A 201 8.45 29.21 27.42
N GLU A 202 9.31 29.22 28.45
CA GLU A 202 10.70 29.68 28.32
C GLU A 202 11.52 28.75 27.40
N ARG A 203 11.32 27.43 27.48
CA ARG A 203 11.95 26.45 26.57
C ARG A 203 11.48 26.61 25.14
N GLN A 204 10.17 26.82 24.93
CA GLN A 204 9.60 27.07 23.60
C GLN A 204 10.15 28.36 23.01
N ARG A 205 10.24 29.46 23.78
CA ARG A 205 10.85 30.71 23.31
C ARG A 205 12.32 30.55 22.92
N LYS A 206 13.11 29.82 23.72
CA LYS A 206 14.52 29.53 23.37
C LYS A 206 14.62 28.64 22.13
N ALA A 207 13.76 27.63 22.00
CA ALA A 207 13.71 26.78 20.81
C ALA A 207 13.32 27.59 19.56
N GLU A 208 12.30 28.44 19.65
CA GLU A 208 11.83 29.30 18.56
C GLU A 208 12.89 30.34 18.16
N GLU A 209 13.59 30.96 19.11
CA GLU A 209 14.69 31.88 18.82
C GLU A 209 15.85 31.17 18.09
N THR A 210 16.20 29.95 18.51
CA THR A 210 17.23 29.15 17.82
C THR A 210 16.78 28.67 16.44
N ALA A 211 15.48 28.35 16.28
CA ALA A 211 14.89 27.98 15.00
C ALA A 211 14.87 29.18 14.03
N ARG A 212 14.49 30.37 14.51
CA ARG A 212 14.50 31.61 13.74
C ARG A 212 15.91 31.99 13.27
N LYS A 213 16.92 31.88 14.14
CA LYS A 213 18.33 32.13 13.77
C LYS A 213 18.84 31.12 12.72
N LYS A 214 18.42 29.85 12.80
CA LYS A 214 18.75 28.83 11.79
C LYS A 214 18.05 29.13 10.46
N ALA A 215 16.76 29.48 10.50
CA ALA A 215 15.98 29.82 9.31
C ALA A 215 16.52 31.09 8.61
N GLU A 216 16.92 32.10 9.37
CA GLU A 216 17.52 33.32 8.82
C GLU A 216 18.90 33.05 8.19
N ALA A 217 19.74 32.24 8.85
CA ALA A 217 21.02 31.81 8.29
C ALA A 217 20.86 30.91 7.04
N GLU A 218 19.81 30.08 6.99
CA GLU A 218 19.51 29.25 5.82
C GLU A 218 18.95 30.10 4.66
N ALA A 219 18.06 31.06 4.94
CA ALA A 219 17.54 31.99 3.95
C ALA A 219 18.66 32.86 3.35
N GLU A 220 19.63 33.32 4.16
CA GLU A 220 20.79 34.06 3.66
C GLU A 220 21.70 33.19 2.79
N ARG A 221 21.89 31.91 3.15
CA ARG A 221 22.64 30.93 2.33
C ARG A 221 21.92 30.63 1.02
N GLN A 222 20.60 30.47 1.03
CA GLN A 222 19.79 30.25 -0.16
C GLN A 222 19.86 31.46 -1.09
N ARG A 223 19.77 32.70 -0.58
CA ARG A 223 19.93 33.92 -1.39
C ARG A 223 21.33 34.00 -2.03
N LYS A 224 22.39 33.68 -1.28
CA LYS A 224 23.76 33.62 -1.83
C LYS A 224 23.92 32.52 -2.88
N ALA A 225 23.35 31.35 -2.65
CA ALA A 225 23.36 30.24 -3.61
C ALA A 225 22.58 30.60 -4.88
N GLU A 226 21.39 31.18 -4.76
CA GLU A 226 20.56 31.62 -5.89
C GLU A 226 21.24 32.73 -6.69
N GLU A 227 21.90 33.69 -6.05
CA GLU A 227 22.67 34.72 -6.75
C GLU A 227 23.84 34.12 -7.55
N THR A 228 24.56 33.15 -6.97
CA THR A 228 25.64 32.44 -7.68
C THR A 228 25.10 31.58 -8.83
N ALA A 229 23.96 30.92 -8.64
CA ALA A 229 23.29 30.14 -9.67
C ALA A 229 22.80 31.03 -10.82
N ARG A 230 22.24 32.20 -10.52
CA ARG A 230 21.79 33.19 -11.52
C ARG A 230 22.96 33.76 -12.31
N LYS A 231 24.12 34.03 -11.68
CA LYS A 231 25.34 34.45 -12.38
C LYS A 231 25.88 33.34 -13.30
N LYS A 232 25.88 32.09 -12.83
CA LYS A 232 26.29 30.93 -13.64
C LYS A 232 25.34 30.68 -14.82
N ALA A 233 24.03 30.75 -14.60
CA ALA A 233 23.03 30.60 -15.66
C ALA A 233 23.12 31.72 -16.71
N LYS A 234 23.36 32.98 -16.29
CA LYS A 234 23.61 34.08 -17.24
C LYS A 234 24.88 33.87 -18.06
N ALA A 235 25.96 33.39 -17.43
CA ALA A 235 27.21 33.10 -18.14
C ALA A 235 27.08 31.92 -19.11
N GLU A 236 26.38 30.85 -18.72
CA GLU A 236 26.09 29.69 -19.58
C GLU A 236 25.17 30.07 -20.75
N ALA A 237 24.14 30.91 -20.51
CA ALA A 237 23.27 31.41 -21.58
C ALA A 237 24.02 32.32 -22.57
N GLU A 238 24.97 33.14 -22.09
CA GLU A 238 25.81 33.96 -22.97
C GLU A 238 26.80 33.09 -23.79
N GLN A 239 27.35 32.04 -23.20
CA GLN A 239 28.17 31.06 -23.93
C GLN A 239 27.37 30.27 -24.96
N GLN A 240 26.15 29.86 -24.63
CA GLN A 240 25.26 29.18 -25.58
C GLN A 240 24.90 30.09 -26.75
N ARG A 241 24.59 31.38 -26.51
CA ARG A 241 24.34 32.35 -27.59
C ARG A 241 25.55 32.55 -28.48
N LYS A 242 26.76 32.66 -27.91
CA LYS A 242 28.01 32.75 -28.67
C LYS A 242 28.26 31.48 -29.49
N ALA A 243 28.04 30.29 -28.90
CA ALA A 243 28.18 29.02 -29.61
C ALA A 243 27.16 28.87 -30.75
N GLU A 244 25.89 29.22 -30.52
CA GLU A 244 24.83 29.18 -31.52
C GLU A 244 25.08 30.17 -32.67
N GLU A 245 25.59 31.36 -32.38
CA GLU A 245 25.99 32.33 -33.41
C GLU A 245 27.15 31.80 -34.26
N THR A 246 28.15 31.16 -33.64
CA THR A 246 29.24 30.52 -34.40
C THR A 246 28.77 29.32 -35.23
N ALA A 247 27.82 28.53 -34.71
CA ALA A 247 27.23 27.41 -35.43
C ALA A 247 26.39 27.89 -36.62
N ARG A 248 25.61 28.96 -36.46
CA ARG A 248 24.83 29.57 -37.54
C ARG A 248 25.73 30.13 -38.65
N LYS A 249 26.81 30.85 -38.30
CA LYS A 249 27.80 31.34 -39.28
C LYS A 249 28.48 30.20 -40.04
N LYS A 250 28.79 29.09 -39.37
CA LYS A 250 29.37 27.91 -40.02
C LYS A 250 28.37 27.21 -40.95
N ALA A 251 27.11 27.07 -40.52
CA ALA A 251 26.04 26.48 -41.34
C ALA A 251 25.70 27.35 -42.57
N GLU A 252 25.73 28.67 -42.44
CA GLU A 252 25.51 29.61 -43.55
C GLU A 252 26.66 29.55 -44.57
N ALA A 253 27.92 29.45 -44.11
CA ALA A 253 29.08 29.26 -44.98
C ALA A 253 29.07 27.89 -45.70
N GLU A 254 28.68 26.81 -45.02
CA GLU A 254 28.54 25.47 -45.64
C GLU A 254 27.39 25.45 -46.66
N ALA A 255 26.26 26.11 -46.38
CA ALA A 255 25.15 26.24 -47.32
C ALA A 255 25.52 27.06 -48.57
N GLU A 256 26.32 28.14 -48.41
CA GLU A 256 26.81 28.92 -49.53
C GLU A 256 27.80 28.13 -50.40
N GLN A 257 28.67 27.31 -49.78
CA GLN A 257 29.55 26.40 -50.53
C GLN A 257 28.79 25.32 -51.27
N GLN A 258 27.74 24.74 -50.67
CA GLN A 258 26.89 23.76 -51.34
C GLN A 258 26.16 24.37 -52.54
N ARG A 259 25.64 25.60 -52.44
CA ARG A 259 25.02 26.31 -53.57
C ARG A 259 26.00 26.57 -54.71
N LYS A 260 27.23 26.99 -54.39
CA LYS A 260 28.29 27.18 -55.40
C LYS A 260 28.68 25.85 -56.07
N ALA A 261 28.79 24.77 -55.30
CA ALA A 261 29.07 23.44 -55.84
C ALA A 261 27.93 22.93 -56.74
N GLU A 262 26.68 23.08 -56.32
CA GLU A 262 25.50 22.68 -57.09
C GLU A 262 25.36 23.48 -58.39
N GLU A 263 25.65 24.78 -58.37
CA GLU A 263 25.64 25.61 -59.58
C GLU A 263 26.73 25.18 -60.57
N THR A 264 27.93 24.84 -60.09
CA THR A 264 28.99 24.31 -60.97
C THR A 264 28.64 22.93 -61.53
N ALA A 265 27.99 22.08 -60.75
CA ALA A 265 27.52 20.77 -61.20
C ALA A 265 26.41 20.91 -62.26
N ARG A 266 25.48 21.84 -62.07
CA ARG A 266 24.40 22.13 -63.04
C ARG A 266 24.96 22.66 -64.36
N LYS A 267 25.92 23.60 -64.32
CA LYS A 267 26.60 24.10 -65.54
C LYS A 267 27.34 23.00 -66.29
N LYS A 268 28.00 22.08 -65.57
CA LYS A 268 28.67 20.92 -66.18
C LYS A 268 27.66 19.94 -66.80
N ALA A 269 26.55 19.66 -66.13
CA ALA A 269 25.50 18.79 -66.63
C ALA A 269 24.79 19.37 -67.86
N GLU A 270 24.56 20.68 -67.89
CA GLU A 270 23.95 21.38 -69.03
C GLU A 270 24.88 21.36 -70.27
N ALA A 271 26.19 21.55 -70.06
CA ALA A 271 27.18 21.42 -71.14
C ALA A 271 27.28 19.98 -71.68
N GLU A 272 27.26 18.96 -70.82
CA GLU A 272 27.25 17.55 -71.24
C GLU A 272 25.95 17.19 -71.98
N ALA A 273 24.79 17.70 -71.53
CA ALA A 273 23.52 17.49 -72.21
C ALA A 273 23.48 18.17 -73.60
N GLU A 274 24.05 19.36 -73.75
CA GLU A 274 24.15 20.03 -75.04
C GLU A 274 25.08 19.28 -76.01
N GLN A 275 26.19 18.71 -75.52
CA GLN A 275 27.06 17.86 -76.34
C GLN A 275 26.36 16.56 -76.75
N GLN A 276 25.59 15.93 -75.86
CA GLN A 276 24.81 14.74 -76.19
C GLN A 276 23.75 15.04 -77.25
N ARG A 277 23.05 16.18 -77.17
CA ARG A 277 22.09 16.60 -78.21
C ARG A 277 22.74 16.83 -79.56
N LYS A 278 23.92 17.48 -79.60
CA LYS A 278 24.68 17.67 -80.84
C LYS A 278 25.15 16.33 -81.42
N ALA A 279 25.61 15.40 -80.59
CA ALA A 279 25.99 14.06 -81.01
C ALA A 279 24.78 13.27 -81.54
N GLU A 280 23.64 13.31 -80.86
CA GLU A 280 22.41 12.62 -81.26
C GLU A 280 21.84 13.18 -82.58
N GLU A 281 21.89 14.50 -82.79
CA GLU A 281 21.46 15.11 -84.05
C GLU A 281 22.36 14.67 -85.23
N THR A 282 23.68 14.59 -85.02
CA THR A 282 24.60 14.06 -86.05
C THR A 282 24.39 12.56 -86.32
N ALA A 283 24.05 11.78 -85.29
CA ALA A 283 23.71 10.36 -85.44
C ALA A 283 22.38 10.18 -86.18
N ARG A 284 21.37 11.01 -85.90
CA ARG A 284 20.07 10.97 -86.58
C ARG A 284 20.20 11.31 -88.07
N LYS A 285 20.99 12.33 -88.43
CA LYS A 285 21.26 12.67 -89.85
C LYS A 285 22.00 11.54 -90.58
N LYS A 286 22.95 10.87 -89.93
CA LYS A 286 23.63 9.69 -90.50
C LYS A 286 22.68 8.49 -90.67
N ALA A 287 21.82 8.24 -89.69
CA ALA A 287 20.84 7.16 -89.75
C ALA A 287 19.75 7.39 -90.80
N GLU A 288 19.33 8.64 -91.03
CA GLU A 288 18.36 9.00 -92.07
C GLU A 288 18.95 8.85 -93.48
N ALA A 289 20.19 9.29 -93.68
CA ALA A 289 20.92 9.05 -94.93
C ALA A 289 21.15 7.56 -95.21
N GLU A 290 21.43 6.76 -94.18
CA GLU A 290 21.58 5.30 -94.33
C GLU A 290 20.24 4.61 -94.65
N ARG A 291 19.13 5.07 -94.06
CA ARG A 291 17.78 4.58 -94.40
C ARG A 291 17.39 4.91 -95.84
N GLN A 292 17.70 6.10 -96.33
CA GLN A 292 17.46 6.45 -97.74
C GLN A 292 18.29 5.58 -98.70
N ARG A 293 19.58 5.34 -98.39
CA ARG A 293 20.42 4.41 -99.17
C ARG A 293 19.89 2.98 -99.16
N LYS A 294 19.41 2.48 -98.01
CA LYS A 294 18.81 1.14 -97.92
C LYS A 294 17.47 1.03 -98.66
N LEU A 295 16.68 2.10 -98.75
CA LEU A 295 15.45 2.13 -99.55
C LEU A 295 15.74 2.15 -101.06
N GLU A 296 16.72 2.94 -101.52
CA GLU A 296 17.17 2.89 -102.93
C GLU A 296 17.80 1.53 -103.29
N GLU A 297 18.60 0.94 -102.40
CA GLU A 297 19.23 -0.35 -102.65
C GLU A 297 18.19 -1.49 -102.68
N THR A 298 17.17 -1.44 -101.82
CA THR A 298 16.08 -2.42 -101.82
C THR A 298 15.16 -2.25 -103.04
N ALA A 299 14.91 -1.03 -103.52
CA ALA A 299 14.22 -0.80 -104.80
C ALA A 299 15.01 -1.37 -106.00
N ARG A 300 16.33 -1.16 -106.02
CA ARG A 300 17.23 -1.70 -107.08
C ARG A 300 17.36 -3.23 -107.02
N LYS A 301 17.34 -3.84 -105.83
CA LYS A 301 17.34 -5.31 -105.65
C LYS A 301 15.99 -5.93 -106.02
N LYS A 302 14.86 -5.26 -105.79
CA LYS A 302 13.53 -5.75 -106.21
C LYS A 302 13.40 -5.75 -107.74
N GLN A 303 13.87 -4.71 -108.43
CA GLN A 303 13.92 -4.67 -109.89
C GLN A 303 14.86 -5.73 -110.51
N LYS A 304 16.00 -6.02 -109.87
CA LYS A 304 16.92 -7.09 -110.32
C LYS A 304 16.41 -8.50 -110.00
N ALA A 305 15.69 -8.69 -108.90
CA ALA A 305 15.08 -9.97 -108.53
C ALA A 305 13.90 -10.34 -109.42
N GLU A 306 13.09 -9.37 -109.86
CA GLU A 306 11.97 -9.59 -110.78
C GLU A 306 12.43 -9.93 -112.21
N ALA A 307 13.57 -9.37 -112.65
CA ALA A 307 14.23 -9.73 -113.90
C ALA A 307 14.96 -11.10 -113.86
N ALA A 308 15.45 -11.52 -112.68
CA ALA A 308 16.13 -12.81 -112.50
C ALA A 308 15.16 -13.98 -112.24
N ALA A 309 13.99 -13.72 -111.64
CA ALA A 309 12.94 -14.72 -111.42
C ALA A 309 12.30 -15.17 -112.74
N ARG A 310 12.16 -14.29 -113.73
CA ARG A 310 11.73 -14.67 -115.10
C ARG A 310 12.75 -15.54 -115.84
N ARG A 311 14.05 -15.48 -115.47
CA ARG A 311 15.12 -16.28 -116.10
C ARG A 311 15.39 -17.63 -115.42
N LYS A 312 14.91 -17.83 -114.19
CA LYS A 312 15.06 -19.10 -113.44
C LYS A 312 13.86 -20.04 -113.58
N SER A 313 12.68 -19.56 -114.00
CA SER A 313 11.55 -20.42 -114.35
C SER A 313 11.72 -21.20 -115.66
N GLU A 314 12.75 -20.90 -116.46
CA GLU A 314 13.10 -21.60 -117.70
C GLU A 314 14.27 -22.59 -117.54
N ALA A 315 14.86 -22.71 -116.35
CA ALA A 315 16.07 -23.51 -116.12
C ALA A 315 15.93 -24.60 -115.03
N ASP A 316 14.69 -24.99 -114.70
CA ASP A 316 14.38 -26.22 -113.95
C ASP A 316 14.06 -27.35 -114.93
N ALA A 317 15.11 -27.90 -115.55
CA ALA A 317 15.11 -29.18 -116.23
C ALA A 317 16.49 -29.83 -116.08
N GLN A 318 16.50 -31.13 -115.73
CA GLN A 318 17.62 -32.07 -115.76
C GLN A 318 18.55 -32.25 -114.52
N GLN A 319 18.07 -33.15 -113.63
CA GLN A 319 18.62 -34.50 -113.43
C GLN A 319 19.89 -34.76 -112.56
N GLN A 320 19.64 -35.32 -111.36
CA GLN A 320 20.21 -36.53 -110.71
C GLN A 320 21.75 -36.81 -110.67
N ARG A 321 22.29 -37.12 -109.47
CA ARG A 321 22.78 -38.47 -108.99
C ARG A 321 23.60 -38.42 -107.67
N ARG A 322 23.07 -39.07 -106.60
CA ARG A 322 23.61 -40.01 -105.54
C ARG A 322 25.15 -40.21 -105.27
N PRO A 323 25.61 -40.88 -104.15
CA PRO A 323 25.36 -40.72 -102.70
C PRO A 323 26.59 -41.08 -101.73
N ASP A 324 26.32 -41.16 -100.40
CA ASP A 324 26.99 -41.91 -99.27
C ASP A 324 28.31 -41.36 -98.61
N ALA A 325 28.58 -41.40 -97.28
CA ALA A 325 27.90 -41.85 -96.05
C ALA A 325 28.57 -41.33 -94.71
N ALA A 326 27.76 -41.22 -93.62
CA ALA A 326 27.98 -41.36 -92.15
C ALA A 326 28.94 -40.42 -91.36
N CYS A 327 28.73 -39.99 -90.09
CA CYS A 327 27.82 -40.35 -88.99
C CYS A 327 27.70 -39.22 -87.90
N GLN A 328 26.46 -38.95 -87.42
CA GLN A 328 25.95 -38.61 -86.05
C GLN A 328 26.74 -37.72 -85.04
N SER A 329 26.15 -36.95 -84.11
CA SER A 329 24.82 -36.38 -83.84
C SER A 329 24.92 -35.38 -82.66
N THR A 330 24.18 -34.28 -82.77
CA THR A 330 23.48 -33.46 -81.74
C THR A 330 24.12 -33.06 -80.40
N GLY A 331 24.16 -31.74 -80.15
CA GLY A 331 24.29 -31.14 -78.83
C GLY A 331 22.96 -30.65 -78.25
N ALA A 332 22.99 -30.22 -76.98
CA ALA A 332 22.28 -29.05 -76.44
C ALA A 332 22.60 -28.90 -74.95
N ALA A 333 22.95 -27.68 -74.54
CA ALA A 333 23.25 -27.31 -73.16
C ALA A 333 22.46 -26.05 -72.78
N THR A 334 21.91 -26.09 -71.55
CA THR A 334 21.73 -24.98 -70.58
C THR A 334 20.89 -23.75 -70.98
N GLY A 335 20.14 -23.12 -70.09
CA GLY A 335 20.03 -23.24 -68.65
C GLY A 335 18.97 -22.26 -68.13
N LYS A 336 18.46 -22.54 -66.93
CA LYS A 336 17.34 -21.89 -66.26
C LYS A 336 17.76 -21.55 -64.83
N ARG A 337 17.17 -20.50 -64.24
CA ARG A 337 16.95 -20.29 -62.79
C ARG A 337 15.79 -19.28 -62.65
N PRO A 338 15.12 -19.09 -61.48
CA PRO A 338 15.53 -19.47 -60.11
C PRO A 338 14.40 -19.96 -59.15
N SER A 339 14.81 -20.18 -57.90
CA SER A 339 14.08 -19.97 -56.63
C SER A 339 13.45 -21.17 -55.91
N THR A 340 13.32 -20.94 -54.60
CA THR A 340 13.42 -21.87 -53.48
C THR A 340 12.13 -21.88 -52.65
N ALA A 341 11.69 -23.05 -52.17
CA ALA A 341 10.95 -23.21 -50.92
C ALA A 341 10.99 -24.67 -50.46
N LYS A 342 11.18 -24.91 -49.16
CA LYS A 342 11.21 -26.23 -48.50
C LYS A 342 10.44 -26.13 -47.18
N PRO A 343 9.72 -27.19 -46.77
CA PRO A 343 9.87 -27.67 -45.40
C PRO A 343 10.03 -29.20 -45.28
N THR A 344 10.24 -29.59 -44.04
CA THR A 344 10.77 -30.81 -43.41
C THR A 344 9.92 -32.08 -43.51
N ALA A 345 10.57 -33.23 -43.74
CA ALA A 345 10.30 -34.55 -43.13
C ALA A 345 11.16 -35.63 -43.82
N HIS A 346 12.37 -35.97 -43.31
CA HIS A 346 13.10 -37.19 -43.75
C HIS A 346 14.32 -37.56 -42.89
N THR A 347 14.26 -37.45 -41.56
CA THR A 347 15.41 -37.84 -40.70
C THR A 347 15.17 -39.08 -39.83
N SER A 348 13.94 -39.57 -39.68
CA SER A 348 13.68 -40.77 -38.88
C SER A 348 13.96 -42.09 -39.61
N ALA A 349 13.93 -42.11 -40.96
CA ALA A 349 14.11 -43.34 -41.74
C ALA A 349 15.60 -43.75 -41.97
N LEU A 350 16.55 -42.89 -41.60
CA LEU A 350 17.99 -43.16 -41.76
C LEU A 350 18.67 -43.67 -40.48
N GLU A 351 18.09 -43.40 -39.30
CA GLU A 351 18.63 -43.89 -38.02
C GLU A 351 18.32 -45.39 -37.81
N GLU A 352 17.17 -45.87 -38.27
CA GLU A 352 16.77 -47.27 -38.13
C GLU A 352 17.62 -48.22 -38.98
N LYS A 353 18.09 -47.77 -40.17
CA LYS A 353 19.01 -48.53 -41.04
C LYS A 353 20.46 -48.57 -40.55
N ALA A 354 20.87 -47.66 -39.66
CA ALA A 354 22.22 -47.64 -39.11
C ALA A 354 22.40 -48.62 -37.92
N ILE A 355 21.31 -48.92 -37.19
CA ILE A 355 21.33 -49.80 -36.02
C ILE A 355 21.36 -51.28 -36.45
N GLU A 356 20.66 -51.64 -37.54
CA GLU A 356 20.68 -52.99 -38.10
C GLU A 356 22.04 -53.38 -38.72
N ALA A 357 22.77 -52.40 -39.28
CA ALA A 357 24.10 -52.61 -39.85
C ALA A 357 25.18 -52.87 -38.78
N GLY A 358 25.06 -52.24 -37.60
CA GLY A 358 25.96 -52.48 -36.46
C GLY A 358 25.73 -53.83 -35.78
N ALA A 359 24.49 -54.31 -35.73
CA ALA A 359 24.15 -55.59 -35.13
C ALA A 359 24.64 -56.81 -35.96
N ARG A 360 24.70 -56.69 -37.29
CA ARG A 360 25.23 -57.75 -38.18
C ARG A 360 26.76 -57.86 -38.16
N ALA A 361 27.48 -56.80 -37.81
CA ALA A 361 28.95 -56.80 -37.74
C ALA A 361 29.52 -57.47 -36.47
N LEU A 362 28.68 -57.76 -35.46
CA LEU A 362 29.09 -58.35 -34.18
C LEU A 362 28.80 -59.86 -34.06
N ALA A 363 28.20 -60.49 -35.07
CA ALA A 363 27.82 -61.91 -35.04
C ALA A 363 28.88 -62.88 -35.62
N GLY A 364 30.07 -62.39 -36.00
CA GLY A 364 30.96 -63.10 -36.92
C GLY A 364 32.42 -63.31 -36.49
N THR A 365 32.76 -63.29 -35.19
CA THR A 365 34.14 -63.63 -34.77
C THR A 365 34.18 -64.51 -33.52
N PRO A 366 34.72 -65.75 -33.62
CA PRO A 366 34.89 -66.64 -32.48
C PRO A 366 36.24 -66.41 -31.77
N SER A 367 36.21 -66.71 -30.46
CA SER A 367 37.33 -67.08 -29.57
C SER A 367 38.53 -66.13 -29.39
N LEU A 368 38.53 -65.34 -28.30
CA LEU A 368 39.76 -64.96 -27.58
C LEU A 368 39.59 -65.12 -26.06
N LYS A 369 40.61 -65.73 -25.45
CA LYS A 369 40.66 -66.39 -24.14
C LYS A 369 40.19 -65.54 -22.94
N ARG A 370 39.36 -66.15 -22.10
CA ARG A 370 39.15 -65.76 -20.69
C ARG A 370 40.47 -65.88 -19.94
N THR A 371 41.03 -64.75 -19.53
CA THR A 371 42.11 -64.73 -18.53
C THR A 371 41.52 -64.16 -17.25
N THR A 372 41.31 -65.02 -16.26
CA THR A 372 40.99 -64.63 -14.89
C THR A 372 42.22 -63.94 -14.30
N ALA A 373 42.20 -62.61 -14.24
CA ALA A 373 43.21 -61.84 -13.51
C ALA A 373 43.03 -62.08 -12.01
N ARG A 374 43.85 -62.98 -11.47
CA ARG A 374 44.06 -63.17 -10.03
C ARG A 374 44.60 -61.86 -9.45
N VAL A 375 43.87 -61.27 -8.50
CA VAL A 375 44.35 -60.16 -7.67
C VAL A 375 45.65 -60.61 -6.98
N LYS A 376 46.79 -60.05 -7.39
CA LYS A 376 48.03 -60.12 -6.63
C LYS A 376 48.04 -58.93 -5.67
N SER A 377 47.65 -59.16 -4.44
CA SER A 377 48.07 -58.34 -3.31
C SER A 377 49.57 -58.57 -3.09
N ARG A 378 50.41 -57.76 -3.73
CA ARG A 378 51.78 -57.56 -3.29
C ARG A 378 52.14 -56.09 -3.48
N LEU A 379 52.15 -55.38 -2.36
CA LEU A 379 52.65 -54.02 -2.23
C LEU A 379 54.18 -54.07 -2.39
N GLU A 380 54.66 -54.12 -3.64
CA GLU A 380 56.07 -53.84 -3.93
C GLU A 380 56.18 -52.33 -4.19
N LEU A 381 56.63 -51.60 -3.16
CA LEU A 381 57.09 -50.23 -3.31
C LEU A 381 58.26 -50.22 -4.31
N PRO A 382 58.29 -49.32 -5.31
CA PRO A 382 59.48 -49.15 -6.12
C PRO A 382 60.64 -48.76 -5.21
N ARG A 383 61.72 -49.53 -5.26
CA ARG A 383 63.00 -49.15 -4.67
C ARG A 383 63.39 -47.80 -5.27
N ARG A 384 63.40 -46.80 -4.39
CA ARG A 384 64.06 -45.50 -4.53
C ARG A 384 65.44 -45.71 -5.17
N ASN A 385 65.57 -45.39 -6.45
CA ASN A 385 66.88 -45.11 -7.01
C ASN A 385 67.30 -43.77 -6.41
N ASP A 386 68.26 -43.82 -5.48
CA ASP A 386 68.95 -42.66 -4.93
C ASP A 386 69.88 -42.04 -5.99
N THR A 387 69.32 -41.53 -7.07
CA THR A 387 69.89 -40.36 -7.73
C THR A 387 69.17 -39.16 -7.13
N VAL A 388 69.75 -38.61 -6.06
CA VAL A 388 69.43 -37.26 -5.60
C VAL A 388 69.76 -36.32 -6.75
N ARG A 389 68.80 -36.12 -7.66
CA ARG A 389 68.78 -34.93 -8.52
C ARG A 389 68.43 -33.78 -7.59
N SER A 390 69.48 -33.17 -7.05
CA SER A 390 69.39 -31.86 -6.40
C SER A 390 69.07 -30.82 -7.49
N GLY A 391 67.82 -30.81 -7.96
CA GLY A 391 67.23 -29.67 -8.65
C GLY A 391 66.71 -28.74 -7.58
N GLY A 392 67.44 -27.67 -7.29
CA GLY A 392 66.97 -26.61 -6.39
C GLY A 392 65.59 -26.14 -6.86
N ASN A 393 64.56 -26.43 -6.06
CA ASN A 393 63.18 -26.14 -6.39
C ASN A 393 62.96 -24.61 -6.31
N ASN A 394 63.30 -23.89 -7.37
CA ASN A 394 63.10 -22.45 -7.52
C ASN A 394 61.62 -22.14 -7.79
N ASN A 395 60.73 -22.69 -6.97
CA ASN A 395 59.32 -22.34 -7.04
C ASN A 395 59.14 -20.90 -6.53
N PRO A 396 58.45 -20.05 -7.29
CA PRO A 396 58.24 -18.68 -6.87
C PRO A 396 57.50 -18.59 -5.54
N PRO A 397 57.76 -17.56 -4.71
CA PRO A 397 57.07 -17.36 -3.45
C PRO A 397 55.56 -17.27 -3.68
N GLY A 398 54.79 -18.10 -2.97
CA GLY A 398 53.34 -18.21 -3.10
C GLY A 398 52.83 -19.25 -4.11
N SER A 399 53.69 -20.13 -4.63
CA SER A 399 53.29 -21.33 -5.36
C SER A 399 52.44 -22.26 -4.48
N PRO A 400 51.47 -23.01 -5.05
CA PRO A 400 50.69 -23.96 -4.29
C PRO A 400 51.56 -25.15 -3.87
N ASN A 401 51.22 -25.79 -2.76
CA ASN A 401 51.83 -27.08 -2.41
C ASN A 401 51.18 -28.17 -3.28
N PRO A 402 51.92 -28.84 -4.20
CA PRO A 402 51.35 -29.84 -5.11
C PRO A 402 50.65 -30.99 -4.40
N TYR A 403 51.14 -31.36 -3.20
CA TYR A 403 50.59 -32.46 -2.39
C TYR A 403 49.31 -32.06 -1.62
N ARG A 404 48.97 -30.77 -1.58
CA ARG A 404 47.71 -30.29 -0.99
C ARG A 404 46.59 -30.20 -2.04
N LEU A 405 46.92 -30.27 -3.33
CA LEU A 405 45.96 -30.12 -4.42
C LEU A 405 45.11 -31.38 -4.60
N LEU A 406 43.80 -31.19 -4.78
CA LEU A 406 42.83 -32.26 -4.99
C LEU A 406 42.54 -32.43 -6.49
N PRO A 407 42.61 -33.65 -7.05
CA PRO A 407 42.31 -33.85 -8.48
C PRO A 407 40.83 -33.65 -8.76
N PHE A 408 40.50 -32.98 -9.88
CA PHE A 408 39.13 -32.97 -10.38
C PHE A 408 38.69 -34.40 -10.75
N ARG A 409 37.59 -34.89 -10.15
CA ARG A 409 37.06 -36.25 -10.39
C ARG A 409 35.74 -36.19 -11.16
N SER A 410 35.64 -36.98 -12.23
CA SER A 410 34.40 -37.14 -13.00
C SER A 410 33.44 -38.11 -12.29
N THR A 411 32.63 -37.60 -11.35
CA THR A 411 31.63 -38.40 -10.62
C THR A 411 30.37 -38.65 -11.45
N THR A 412 29.50 -39.56 -11.01
CA THR A 412 28.17 -39.78 -11.62
C THR A 412 27.29 -38.53 -11.55
N GLU A 413 27.35 -37.79 -10.45
CA GLU A 413 26.64 -36.53 -10.25
C GLU A 413 27.06 -35.46 -11.28
N ILE A 414 28.37 -35.32 -11.54
CA ILE A 414 28.89 -34.38 -12.55
C ILE A 414 28.43 -34.78 -13.96
N ARG A 415 28.31 -36.08 -14.25
CA ARG A 415 27.82 -36.57 -15.56
C ARG A 415 26.31 -36.35 -15.75
N GLN A 416 25.51 -36.44 -14.67
CA GLN A 416 24.05 -36.25 -14.72
C GLN A 416 23.59 -34.80 -14.50
N ARG A 417 24.50 -33.85 -14.26
CA ARG A 417 24.14 -32.47 -13.94
C ARG A 417 23.28 -31.75 -14.99
N SER A 418 23.47 -32.05 -16.27
CA SER A 418 22.72 -31.41 -17.36
C SER A 418 21.25 -31.85 -17.34
N THR A 419 20.98 -33.13 -17.08
CA THR A 419 19.61 -33.67 -16.99
C THR A 419 18.91 -33.18 -15.73
N ILE A 420 19.61 -33.16 -14.59
CA ILE A 420 19.10 -32.60 -13.33
C ILE A 420 18.74 -31.11 -13.50
N ALA A 421 19.61 -30.32 -14.14
CA ALA A 421 19.35 -28.90 -14.40
C ALA A 421 18.15 -28.70 -15.35
N ALA A 422 18.02 -29.53 -16.40
CA ALA A 422 16.87 -29.47 -17.30
C ALA A 422 15.55 -29.78 -16.57
N GLN A 423 15.54 -30.77 -15.68
CA GLN A 423 14.37 -31.10 -14.86
C GLN A 423 14.02 -29.97 -13.88
N GLN A 424 15.02 -29.37 -13.23
CA GLN A 424 14.82 -28.23 -12.34
C GLN A 424 14.27 -27.01 -13.09
N SER A 425 14.76 -26.75 -14.30
CA SER A 425 14.26 -25.67 -15.14
C SER A 425 12.75 -25.79 -15.40
N ARG A 426 12.27 -27.00 -15.75
CA ARG A 426 10.84 -27.26 -15.95
C ARG A 426 10.00 -27.00 -14.70
N ARG A 427 10.49 -27.41 -13.52
CA ARG A 427 9.83 -27.11 -12.23
C ARG A 427 9.74 -25.61 -11.96
N GLY A 428 10.79 -24.86 -12.31
CA GLY A 428 10.82 -23.41 -12.13
C GLY A 428 9.82 -22.68 -13.01
N VAL A 429 9.70 -23.08 -14.28
CA VAL A 429 8.66 -22.56 -15.18
C VAL A 429 7.27 -22.84 -14.62
N LEU A 430 7.02 -24.07 -14.17
CA LEU A 430 5.72 -24.45 -13.60
C LEU A 430 5.35 -23.60 -12.37
N MET A 431 6.27 -23.41 -11.43
CA MET A 431 6.04 -22.55 -10.27
C MET A 431 5.82 -21.08 -10.65
N GLY A 432 6.61 -20.56 -11.60
CA GLY A 432 6.48 -19.18 -12.10
C GLY A 432 5.13 -18.93 -12.77
N CYS A 433 4.65 -19.87 -13.57
CA CYS A 433 3.35 -19.83 -14.23
C CYS A 433 2.19 -19.92 -13.24
N ILE A 434 2.27 -20.81 -12.24
CA ILE A 434 1.23 -20.94 -11.20
C ILE A 434 1.09 -19.62 -10.42
N ALA A 435 2.22 -19.03 -9.98
CA ALA A 435 2.20 -17.75 -9.28
C ALA A 435 1.66 -16.60 -10.16
N LEU A 436 2.01 -16.58 -11.45
CA LEU A 436 1.50 -15.58 -12.40
C LEU A 436 -0.01 -15.71 -12.63
N ALA A 437 -0.52 -16.95 -12.75
CA ALA A 437 -1.95 -17.19 -12.91
C ALA A 437 -2.74 -16.71 -11.68
N MET A 438 -2.25 -17.02 -10.47
CA MET A 438 -2.87 -16.51 -9.23
C MET A 438 -2.80 -14.98 -9.13
N LEU A 439 -1.66 -14.38 -9.51
CA LEU A 439 -1.51 -12.92 -9.55
C LEU A 439 -2.56 -12.28 -10.45
N LEU A 440 -2.75 -12.78 -11.68
CA LEU A 440 -3.70 -12.23 -12.63
C LEU A 440 -5.15 -12.38 -12.16
N MET A 441 -5.51 -13.53 -11.58
CA MET A 441 -6.85 -13.74 -11.00
C MET A 441 -7.12 -12.79 -9.83
N LEU A 442 -6.17 -12.66 -8.90
CA LEU A 442 -6.32 -11.80 -7.73
C LEU A 442 -6.30 -10.31 -8.10
N LEU A 443 -5.48 -9.92 -9.09
CA LEU A 443 -5.47 -8.55 -9.61
C LEU A 443 -6.81 -8.19 -10.25
N GLY A 444 -7.38 -9.10 -11.05
CA GLY A 444 -8.72 -8.93 -11.60
C GLY A 444 -9.78 -8.79 -10.51
N ARG A 445 -9.68 -9.57 -9.42
CA ARG A 445 -10.57 -9.44 -8.27
C ARG A 445 -10.42 -8.10 -7.56
N PHE A 446 -9.18 -7.63 -7.34
CA PHE A 446 -8.88 -6.34 -6.73
C PHE A 446 -9.46 -5.17 -7.54
N LEU A 447 -9.29 -5.19 -8.86
CA LEU A 447 -9.87 -4.19 -9.78
C LEU A 447 -11.41 -4.23 -9.82
N SER A 448 -12.03 -5.40 -9.56
CA SER A 448 -13.49 -5.55 -9.53
C SER A 448 -14.16 -5.08 -8.23
N LEU A 449 -13.38 -4.93 -7.15
CA LEU A 449 -13.89 -4.41 -5.89
C LEU A 449 -13.93 -2.88 -6.02
N ASN A 450 -15.13 -2.31 -6.17
CA ASN A 450 -15.35 -0.88 -5.97
C ASN A 450 -15.65 -0.67 -4.48
N PRO A 451 -14.66 -0.36 -3.62
CA PRO A 451 -14.97 0.05 -2.26
C PRO A 451 -15.82 1.32 -2.32
N ALA A 452 -16.90 1.38 -1.54
CA ALA A 452 -17.64 2.63 -1.34
C ALA A 452 -16.64 3.68 -0.84
N THR A 453 -16.66 4.87 -1.44
CA THR A 453 -15.86 5.99 -0.96
C THR A 453 -16.32 6.31 0.46
N PRO A 454 -15.41 6.30 1.46
CA PRO A 454 -15.80 6.65 2.81
C PRO A 454 -16.35 8.09 2.81
N PRO A 455 -17.41 8.37 3.57
CA PRO A 455 -17.91 9.74 3.68
C PRO A 455 -16.81 10.63 4.24
N GLN A 456 -16.66 11.83 3.69
CA GLN A 456 -15.71 12.83 4.16
C GLN A 456 -16.38 13.92 5.00
N GLY A 457 -17.71 13.96 4.99
CA GLY A 457 -18.52 14.98 5.62
C GLY A 457 -20.01 14.68 5.56
N PRO A 458 -20.84 15.57 6.11
CA PRO A 458 -22.29 15.48 6.05
C PRO A 458 -22.81 15.72 4.62
N SER A 459 -23.54 14.75 4.08
CA SER A 459 -24.18 14.82 2.76
C SER A 459 -25.48 15.64 2.79
N ALA A 460 -26.18 15.65 3.93
CA ALA A 460 -27.36 16.49 4.15
C ALA A 460 -27.60 16.68 5.66
N ILE A 461 -28.20 17.80 6.05
CA ILE A 461 -28.57 18.09 7.44
C ILE A 461 -30.00 18.61 7.49
N ALA A 462 -30.82 18.08 8.40
CA ALA A 462 -32.14 18.60 8.72
C ALA A 462 -32.26 18.93 10.20
N ALA A 463 -32.92 20.05 10.51
CA ALA A 463 -33.28 20.43 11.86
C ALA A 463 -34.79 20.30 12.04
N SER A 464 -35.23 19.67 13.14
CA SER A 464 -36.64 19.58 13.50
C SER A 464 -37.12 20.87 14.17
N SER A 465 -38.43 21.07 14.24
CA SER A 465 -39.05 22.19 14.96
C SER A 465 -38.74 22.19 16.46
N ALA A 466 -38.46 21.02 17.04
CA ALA A 466 -38.01 20.87 18.43
C ALA A 466 -36.52 21.21 18.63
N GLY A 467 -35.79 21.47 17.53
CA GLY A 467 -34.36 21.79 17.53
C GLY A 467 -33.44 20.57 17.50
N ASN A 468 -33.96 19.35 17.37
CA ASN A 468 -33.11 18.17 17.14
C ASN A 468 -32.55 18.21 15.72
N LEU A 469 -31.39 17.60 15.52
CA LEU A 469 -30.66 17.69 14.26
C LEU A 469 -30.32 16.28 13.77
N VAL A 470 -30.53 16.03 12.49
CA VAL A 470 -30.19 14.77 11.83
C VAL A 470 -29.17 15.08 10.76
N ILE A 471 -28.01 14.41 10.83
CA ILE A 471 -26.95 14.48 9.84
C ILE A 471 -26.95 13.19 9.03
N LEU A 472 -27.05 13.29 7.71
CA LEU A 472 -26.82 12.18 6.79
C LEU A 472 -25.34 12.14 6.41
N ALA A 473 -24.66 11.02 6.61
CA ALA A 473 -23.28 10.80 6.19
C ALA A 473 -23.14 9.39 5.59
N GLY A 474 -23.01 9.33 4.26
CA GLY A 474 -23.11 8.06 3.52
C GLY A 474 -24.47 7.39 3.78
N ASP A 475 -24.46 6.12 4.19
CA ASP A 475 -25.66 5.34 4.52
C ASP A 475 -26.02 5.35 6.02
N THR A 476 -25.57 6.37 6.76
CA THR A 476 -25.85 6.49 8.20
C THR A 476 -26.49 7.84 8.54
N LEU A 477 -27.53 7.79 9.39
CA LEU A 477 -28.17 8.93 10.02
C LEU A 477 -27.61 9.11 11.43
N LEU A 478 -27.02 10.27 11.68
CA LEU A 478 -26.47 10.65 12.98
C LEU A 478 -27.44 11.63 13.65
N LEU A 479 -28.08 11.17 14.72
CA LEU A 479 -29.09 11.92 15.46
C LEU A 479 -28.40 12.73 16.54
N HIS A 480 -28.73 14.02 16.61
CA HIS A 480 -28.21 14.97 17.57
C HIS A 480 -29.36 15.66 18.29
N ASN A 481 -29.17 15.92 19.58
CA ASN A 481 -30.13 16.69 20.35
C ASN A 481 -30.05 18.21 20.03
N ARG A 482 -30.91 19.00 20.67
CA ARG A 482 -30.94 20.48 20.57
C ARG A 482 -29.65 21.22 20.94
N ALA A 483 -28.71 20.57 21.61
CA ALA A 483 -27.40 21.15 21.93
C ALA A 483 -26.33 20.76 20.89
N GLY A 484 -26.67 19.92 19.91
CA GLY A 484 -25.72 19.39 18.94
C GLY A 484 -24.89 18.23 19.46
N VAL A 485 -25.29 17.62 20.59
CA VAL A 485 -24.61 16.44 21.15
C VAL A 485 -25.19 15.20 20.45
N PRO A 486 -24.34 14.27 19.96
CA PRO A 486 -24.80 13.04 19.34
C PRO A 486 -25.56 12.18 20.35
N THR A 487 -26.72 11.68 19.94
CA THR A 487 -27.61 10.83 20.76
C THR A 487 -27.58 9.39 20.26
N GLU A 488 -27.74 9.19 18.95
CA GLU A 488 -27.84 7.87 18.34
C GLU A 488 -27.29 7.89 16.91
N SER A 489 -26.88 6.74 16.39
CA SER A 489 -26.49 6.56 14.98
C SER A 489 -27.27 5.39 14.40
N LEU A 490 -28.07 5.66 13.38
CA LEU A 490 -28.92 4.70 12.70
C LEU A 490 -28.37 4.43 11.30
N ARG A 491 -27.99 3.18 11.01
CA ARG A 491 -27.61 2.79 9.65
C ARG A 491 -28.84 2.54 8.80
N ALA A 492 -28.75 2.76 7.50
CA ALA A 492 -29.83 2.52 6.55
C ALA A 492 -30.47 1.14 6.73
N GLU A 493 -29.66 0.10 6.95
CA GLU A 493 -30.18 -1.28 7.07
C GLU A 493 -31.04 -1.48 8.31
N THR A 494 -30.81 -0.72 9.39
CA THR A 494 -31.65 -0.76 10.60
C THR A 494 -33.06 -0.23 10.37
N LEU A 495 -33.23 0.57 9.31
CA LEU A 495 -34.50 1.10 8.84
C LEU A 495 -35.08 0.30 7.66
N ALA A 496 -34.46 -0.84 7.32
CA ALA A 496 -34.75 -1.62 6.11
C ALA A 496 -34.56 -0.81 4.80
N LEU A 497 -33.59 0.12 4.80
CA LEU A 497 -33.21 0.96 3.66
C LEU A 497 -31.73 0.76 3.27
N ARG A 498 -31.34 1.31 2.12
CA ARG A 498 -29.95 1.47 1.65
C ARG A 498 -29.87 2.61 0.63
N ASP A 499 -28.67 3.04 0.26
CA ASP A 499 -28.42 4.11 -0.70
C ASP A 499 -29.17 5.41 -0.32
N LEU A 500 -29.00 5.84 0.94
CA LEU A 500 -29.61 7.04 1.47
C LEU A 500 -29.10 8.27 0.70
N SER A 501 -29.99 9.22 0.48
CA SER A 501 -29.70 10.45 -0.26
C SER A 501 -30.56 11.61 0.24
N GLY A 502 -29.98 12.80 0.21
CA GLY A 502 -30.72 14.04 0.38
C GLY A 502 -31.55 14.39 -0.87
N PRO A 503 -32.44 15.39 -0.78
CA PRO A 503 -32.72 16.23 0.39
C PRO A 503 -33.40 15.46 1.53
N ILE A 504 -33.13 15.89 2.77
CA ILE A 504 -33.83 15.39 3.98
C ILE A 504 -34.60 16.53 4.64
N ALA A 505 -35.78 16.22 5.17
CA ALA A 505 -36.63 17.22 5.83
C ALA A 505 -37.57 16.54 6.85
N PHE A 506 -38.07 17.31 7.80
CA PHE A 506 -39.13 16.85 8.71
C PHE A 506 -40.49 17.30 8.21
N ASP A 507 -41.50 16.43 8.34
CA ASP A 507 -42.90 16.80 8.12
C ASP A 507 -43.54 17.46 9.35
N LEU A 508 -44.83 17.77 9.28
CA LEU A 508 -45.58 18.41 10.37
C LEU A 508 -45.73 17.51 11.61
N GLN A 509 -45.68 16.19 11.42
CA GLN A 509 -45.74 15.20 12.50
C GLN A 509 -44.37 15.00 13.17
N GLY A 510 -43.29 15.44 12.53
CA GLY A 510 -41.91 15.24 12.98
C GLY A 510 -41.28 13.96 12.44
N ASP A 511 -41.89 13.32 11.44
CA ASP A 511 -41.31 12.18 10.74
C ASP A 511 -40.27 12.67 9.72
N LEU A 512 -39.18 11.91 9.55
CA LEU A 512 -38.10 12.25 8.63
C LEU A 512 -38.45 11.77 7.22
N LEU A 513 -38.46 12.68 6.25
CA LEU A 513 -38.46 12.36 4.84
C LEU A 513 -37.03 12.20 4.34
N ILE A 514 -36.75 11.09 3.66
CA ILE A 514 -35.43 10.79 3.08
C ILE A 514 -35.53 10.01 1.77
N GLY A 515 -34.64 10.27 0.81
CA GLY A 515 -34.53 9.48 -0.41
C GLY A 515 -33.73 8.20 -0.17
N ALA A 516 -34.27 7.04 -0.51
CA ALA A 516 -33.59 5.74 -0.29
C ALA A 516 -34.09 4.63 -1.23
N ARG A 517 -33.41 3.48 -1.21
CA ARG A 517 -33.92 2.21 -1.74
C ARG A 517 -34.31 1.26 -0.62
N ALA A 518 -35.31 0.42 -0.87
CA ALA A 518 -35.62 -0.68 0.05
C ALA A 518 -34.44 -1.67 0.15
N ALA A 519 -34.13 -2.11 1.37
CA ALA A 519 -33.17 -3.17 1.61
C ALA A 519 -33.69 -4.53 1.15
N GLY A 520 -32.84 -5.35 0.52
CA GLY A 520 -33.14 -6.76 0.21
C GLY A 520 -33.49 -7.08 -1.24
N THR A 521 -33.65 -6.11 -2.14
CA THR A 521 -33.88 -6.38 -3.58
C THR A 521 -33.05 -5.45 -4.45
N ASP A 522 -32.09 -6.00 -5.20
CA ASP A 522 -31.17 -5.24 -6.08
C ASP A 522 -31.87 -4.39 -7.14
N SER A 523 -33.13 -4.70 -7.47
CA SER A 523 -33.95 -4.00 -8.45
C SER A 523 -34.89 -2.91 -7.89
N SER A 524 -34.95 -2.68 -6.57
CA SER A 524 -35.88 -1.69 -6.02
C SER A 524 -35.52 -0.26 -6.49
N PRO A 525 -36.46 0.50 -7.07
CA PRO A 525 -36.20 1.88 -7.48
C PRO A 525 -35.91 2.77 -6.25
N ARG A 526 -35.22 3.89 -6.48
CA ARG A 526 -35.11 4.94 -5.46
C ARG A 526 -36.45 5.65 -5.35
N ALA A 527 -36.90 5.89 -4.12
CA ALA A 527 -38.11 6.64 -3.81
C ALA A 527 -37.91 7.44 -2.51
N MET A 528 -38.80 8.38 -2.24
CA MET A 528 -38.85 9.04 -0.93
C MET A 528 -39.50 8.12 0.10
N TRP A 529 -38.99 8.15 1.32
CA TRP A 529 -39.48 7.39 2.47
C TRP A 529 -39.82 8.32 3.61
N ARG A 530 -40.92 8.03 4.31
CA ARG A 530 -41.28 8.67 5.57
C ARG A 530 -40.87 7.74 6.71
N CYS A 531 -40.00 8.22 7.57
CA CYS A 531 -39.34 7.45 8.62
C CYS A 531 -39.67 8.01 10.00
N LYS A 532 -40.28 7.18 10.83
CA LYS A 532 -40.41 7.39 12.27
C LYS A 532 -39.15 6.90 12.96
N LEU A 533 -38.24 7.82 13.27
CA LEU A 533 -36.92 7.47 13.79
C LEU A 533 -36.99 6.76 15.14
N ASP A 534 -37.91 7.17 16.02
CA ASP A 534 -38.10 6.55 17.34
C ASP A 534 -38.61 5.10 17.25
N GLU A 535 -39.45 4.80 16.25
CA GLU A 535 -39.99 3.46 15.99
C GLU A 535 -39.10 2.62 15.06
N ARG A 536 -38.05 3.22 14.49
CA ARG A 536 -37.19 2.63 13.43
C ARG A 536 -38.00 2.05 12.27
N SER A 537 -39.10 2.73 11.92
CA SER A 537 -40.07 2.29 10.92
C SER A 537 -40.11 3.29 9.79
N CYS A 538 -39.91 2.81 8.56
CA CYS A 538 -39.98 3.62 7.35
C CYS A 538 -41.03 3.07 6.39
N GLN A 539 -41.86 3.95 5.84
CA GLN A 539 -42.87 3.62 4.83
C GLN A 539 -42.56 4.39 3.55
N PRO A 540 -42.70 3.77 2.37
CA PRO A 540 -42.47 4.47 1.11
C PRO A 540 -43.57 5.50 0.90
N VAL A 541 -43.20 6.67 0.40
CA VAL A 541 -44.13 7.70 -0.05
C VAL A 541 -44.66 7.23 -1.41
N THR A 542 -45.94 6.85 -1.47
CA THR A 542 -46.53 6.11 -2.59
C THR A 542 -46.81 6.98 -3.81
N GLU A 543 -46.75 8.29 -3.65
CA GLU A 543 -47.12 9.24 -4.68
C GLU A 543 -46.03 9.31 -5.78
N PRO A 544 -46.40 9.26 -7.06
CA PRO A 544 -45.44 9.11 -8.16
C PRO A 544 -44.44 10.29 -8.26
N GLN A 545 -44.84 11.46 -7.80
CA GLN A 545 -44.00 12.66 -7.67
C GLN A 545 -42.76 12.49 -6.76
N PHE A 546 -42.72 11.46 -5.92
CA PHE A 546 -41.61 11.15 -5.02
C PHE A 546 -40.78 9.92 -5.46
N SER A 547 -40.99 9.45 -6.70
CA SER A 547 -40.26 8.35 -7.31
C SER A 547 -39.86 8.72 -8.75
N PRO A 548 -38.60 9.15 -9.00
CA PRO A 548 -37.48 9.21 -8.06
C PRO A 548 -37.60 10.31 -6.99
N PRO A 549 -36.76 10.29 -5.93
CA PRO A 549 -36.74 11.36 -4.93
C PRO A 549 -36.48 12.73 -5.59
N PRO A 550 -37.18 13.80 -5.14
CA PRO A 550 -37.00 15.12 -5.73
C PRO A 550 -35.61 15.69 -5.41
N THR A 551 -35.08 16.53 -6.30
CA THR A 551 -33.75 17.15 -6.11
C THR A 551 -33.79 18.26 -5.07
N ALA A 552 -34.93 18.94 -4.93
CA ALA A 552 -35.18 19.90 -3.86
C ALA A 552 -36.62 19.78 -3.36
N LEU A 553 -36.81 20.06 -2.07
CA LEU A 553 -38.13 20.04 -1.45
C LEU A 553 -38.22 21.16 -0.40
N THR A 554 -39.40 21.77 -0.27
CA THR A 554 -39.75 22.63 0.86
C THR A 554 -41.22 22.42 1.22
N MET A 555 -41.57 22.64 2.49
CA MET A 555 -42.94 22.52 2.99
C MET A 555 -43.44 23.88 3.46
N ASN A 556 -44.72 24.15 3.23
CA ASN A 556 -45.41 25.20 3.96
C ASN A 556 -45.71 24.71 5.38
N SER A 557 -45.09 25.31 6.39
CA SER A 557 -45.23 24.90 7.79
C SER A 557 -46.63 25.14 8.37
N LEU A 558 -47.49 25.91 7.71
CA LEU A 558 -48.86 26.19 8.16
C LEU A 558 -49.90 25.29 7.48
N THR A 559 -49.77 25.07 6.18
CA THR A 559 -50.76 24.29 5.39
C THR A 559 -50.37 22.82 5.20
N GLY A 560 -49.08 22.49 5.35
CA GLY A 560 -48.54 21.16 5.04
C GLY A 560 -48.41 20.88 3.54
N GLU A 561 -48.64 21.87 2.69
CA GLU A 561 -48.42 21.75 1.25
C GLU A 561 -46.93 21.64 0.93
N TRP A 562 -46.58 20.81 -0.05
CA TRP A 562 -45.19 20.59 -0.46
C TRP A 562 -44.90 21.22 -1.80
N PHE A 563 -43.67 21.69 -1.95
CA PHE A 563 -43.13 22.22 -3.19
C PHE A 563 -41.86 21.45 -3.51
N ILE A 564 -41.84 20.82 -4.66
CA ILE A 564 -40.75 19.95 -5.07
C ILE A 564 -40.22 20.39 -6.43
N ALA A 565 -38.90 20.25 -6.60
CA ALA A 565 -38.23 20.40 -7.89
C ALA A 565 -37.59 19.06 -8.27
N ALA A 566 -38.00 18.52 -9.41
CA ALA A 566 -37.50 17.26 -9.94
C ALA A 566 -37.69 17.23 -11.46
N GLU A 567 -36.73 16.68 -12.20
CA GLU A 567 -36.87 16.43 -13.64
C GLU A 567 -37.31 17.67 -14.45
N GLU A 568 -36.64 18.82 -14.29
CA GLU A 568 -36.98 20.09 -14.97
C GLU A 568 -38.43 20.57 -14.72
N ARG A 569 -39.01 20.16 -13.58
CA ARG A 569 -40.38 20.47 -13.22
C ARG A 569 -40.47 20.91 -11.76
N LEU A 570 -41.14 22.04 -11.56
CA LEU A 570 -41.57 22.51 -10.25
C LEU A 570 -43.01 22.04 -10.02
N SER A 571 -43.29 21.42 -8.89
CA SER A 571 -44.64 20.89 -8.57
C SER A 571 -45.08 21.32 -7.17
N LYS A 572 -46.38 21.62 -7.05
CA LYS A 572 -47.09 21.86 -5.79
C LYS A 572 -47.94 20.64 -5.46
N LEU A 573 -47.82 20.16 -4.24
CA LEU A 573 -48.57 19.03 -3.71
C LEU A 573 -49.39 19.47 -2.49
N GLY A 574 -50.54 18.85 -2.28
CA GLY A 574 -51.29 18.98 -1.04
C GLY A 574 -50.59 18.32 0.15
N SER A 575 -51.15 18.47 1.34
CA SER A 575 -50.66 17.78 2.55
C SER A 575 -50.84 16.26 2.50
N ASP A 576 -51.78 15.81 1.66
CA ASP A 576 -52.02 14.43 1.27
C ASP A 576 -51.00 13.90 0.24
N GLY A 577 -50.13 14.77 -0.28
CA GLY A 577 -49.20 14.46 -1.34
C GLY A 577 -49.80 14.51 -2.74
N GLU A 578 -51.11 14.78 -2.91
CA GLU A 578 -51.73 14.87 -4.24
C GLU A 578 -51.23 16.06 -5.04
N LEU A 579 -51.04 15.89 -6.35
CA LEU A 579 -50.57 16.96 -7.23
C LEU A 579 -51.65 18.03 -7.39
N ARG A 580 -51.36 19.26 -6.95
CA ARG A 580 -52.27 20.42 -7.06
C ARG A 580 -51.95 21.29 -8.28
N ALA A 581 -50.66 21.53 -8.53
CA ALA A 581 -50.20 22.30 -9.68
C ALA A 581 -48.78 21.88 -10.10
N LYS A 582 -48.42 22.18 -11.34
CA LYS A 582 -47.07 21.92 -11.89
C LYS A 582 -46.68 22.97 -12.92
N LEU A 583 -45.38 23.20 -13.06
CA LEU A 583 -44.77 24.05 -14.08
C LEU A 583 -43.47 23.40 -14.57
N GLU A 584 -43.30 23.33 -15.89
CA GLU A 584 -42.04 22.92 -16.52
C GLU A 584 -41.16 24.16 -16.70
N LEU A 585 -39.94 24.11 -16.17
CA LEU A 585 -38.98 25.22 -16.20
C LEU A 585 -37.55 24.70 -16.01
N PRO A 586 -36.54 25.40 -16.57
CA PRO A 586 -35.15 24.99 -16.42
C PRO A 586 -34.68 25.09 -14.97
N LEU A 587 -34.22 23.98 -14.40
CA LEU A 587 -33.72 23.90 -13.03
C LEU A 587 -32.18 24.04 -12.98
N PRO A 588 -31.62 24.67 -11.92
CA PRO A 588 -30.19 24.60 -11.64
C PRO A 588 -29.78 23.16 -11.27
N THR A 589 -28.47 22.87 -11.32
CA THR A 589 -27.91 21.55 -10.96
C THR A 589 -28.17 21.16 -9.50
N GLN A 590 -28.21 22.14 -8.60
CA GLN A 590 -28.62 21.99 -7.20
C GLN A 590 -29.72 23.03 -6.92
N PRO A 591 -31.01 22.69 -7.18
CA PRO A 591 -32.10 23.59 -6.86
C PRO A 591 -32.26 23.76 -5.36
N THR A 592 -32.50 24.98 -4.95
CA THR A 592 -32.82 25.36 -3.58
C THR A 592 -34.19 25.99 -3.60
N LEU A 593 -35.14 25.44 -2.84
CA LEU A 593 -36.49 25.99 -2.69
C LEU A 593 -36.66 26.55 -1.28
N ARG A 594 -37.17 27.78 -1.17
CA ARG A 594 -37.53 28.41 0.11
C ARG A 594 -38.90 29.08 0.00
N LEU A 595 -39.70 28.93 1.05
CA LEU A 595 -40.94 29.70 1.22
C LEU A 595 -40.70 30.80 2.23
N ASP A 596 -41.04 32.03 1.88
CA ASP A 596 -41.02 33.15 2.80
C ASP A 596 -42.10 34.18 2.41
N SER A 597 -42.78 34.74 3.41
CA SER A 597 -43.75 35.84 3.23
C SER A 597 -44.82 35.61 2.14
N GLY A 598 -45.20 34.34 1.91
CA GLY A 598 -46.18 33.99 0.88
C GLY A 598 -45.61 34.01 -0.55
N LEU A 599 -44.31 33.82 -0.72
CA LEU A 599 -43.65 33.70 -2.01
C LEU A 599 -42.77 32.44 -2.02
N LEU A 600 -42.60 31.87 -3.21
CA LEU A 600 -41.70 30.74 -3.44
C LEU A 600 -40.44 31.23 -4.14
N PHE A 601 -39.29 31.02 -3.50
CA PHE A 601 -37.99 31.43 -4.01
C PHE A 601 -37.21 30.22 -4.52
N MET A 602 -36.47 30.39 -5.61
CA MET A 602 -35.52 29.41 -6.14
C MET A 602 -34.27 30.08 -6.67
N ASN A 603 -33.11 29.43 -6.57
CA ASN A 603 -31.89 29.93 -7.23
C ASN A 603 -32.02 29.84 -8.75
N SER A 604 -31.51 30.85 -9.45
CA SER A 604 -31.55 30.92 -10.92
C SER A 604 -30.60 29.90 -11.54
N ALA A 605 -31.03 29.25 -12.62
CA ALA A 605 -30.21 28.27 -13.35
C ALA A 605 -29.02 28.91 -14.10
N GLN A 606 -29.14 30.19 -14.48
CA GLN A 606 -28.21 30.83 -15.42
C GLN A 606 -27.62 32.16 -14.93
N ALA A 607 -28.18 32.75 -13.88
CA ALA A 607 -27.77 34.07 -13.38
C ALA A 607 -27.33 34.02 -11.90
N PRO A 608 -26.54 35.02 -11.43
CA PRO A 608 -26.30 35.24 -10.00
C PRO A 608 -27.54 35.85 -9.34
N ALA A 609 -28.66 35.15 -9.41
CA ALA A 609 -29.96 35.67 -9.02
C ALA A 609 -30.84 34.63 -8.34
N ILE A 610 -31.89 35.12 -7.68
CA ILE A 610 -32.94 34.31 -7.06
C ILE A 610 -34.26 34.64 -7.76
N SER A 611 -34.88 33.64 -8.36
CA SER A 611 -36.17 33.75 -9.03
C SER A 611 -37.30 33.67 -8.00
N VAL A 612 -38.28 34.57 -8.13
CA VAL A 612 -39.42 34.69 -7.22
C VAL A 612 -40.69 34.27 -7.93
N PHE A 613 -41.41 33.32 -7.34
CA PHE A 613 -42.60 32.71 -7.92
C PHE A 613 -43.82 32.84 -7.02
N ARG A 614 -44.98 32.87 -7.67
CA ARG A 614 -46.28 32.63 -7.03
C ARG A 614 -46.47 31.16 -6.68
N TYR A 615 -47.12 30.90 -5.54
CA TYR A 615 -47.35 29.55 -5.04
C TYR A 615 -48.85 29.16 -4.98
N GLU A 616 -49.75 30.07 -5.35
CA GLU A 616 -51.20 29.81 -5.40
C GLU A 616 -51.57 28.91 -6.59
N ASP A 617 -52.54 28.00 -6.43
CA ASP A 617 -52.85 26.96 -7.41
C ASP A 617 -53.09 27.48 -8.83
N LYS A 618 -53.79 28.61 -8.97
CA LYS A 618 -54.14 29.20 -10.27
C LYS A 618 -52.99 29.95 -10.96
N ALA A 619 -51.97 30.34 -10.20
CA ALA A 619 -50.84 31.13 -10.68
C ALA A 619 -49.50 30.47 -10.32
N PHE A 620 -49.52 29.16 -10.08
CA PHE A 620 -48.37 28.43 -9.57
C PHE A 620 -47.19 28.50 -10.53
N GLY A 621 -46.03 28.92 -10.01
CA GLY A 621 -44.81 29.05 -10.79
C GLY A 621 -44.79 30.27 -11.72
N GLN A 622 -45.80 31.14 -11.69
CA GLN A 622 -45.70 32.43 -12.38
C GLN A 622 -44.56 33.24 -11.73
N GLN A 623 -43.51 33.52 -12.50
CA GLN A 623 -42.40 34.33 -12.06
C GLN A 623 -42.86 35.78 -11.90
N LEU A 624 -42.69 36.32 -10.69
CA LEU A 624 -43.00 37.71 -10.36
C LEU A 624 -41.79 38.61 -10.52
N ASP A 625 -40.62 38.09 -10.16
CA ASP A 625 -39.38 38.86 -10.10
C ASP A 625 -38.15 37.95 -10.23
N GLU A 626 -36.99 38.56 -10.48
CA GLU A 626 -35.68 37.94 -10.42
C GLU A 626 -34.71 38.87 -9.69
N ILE A 627 -34.33 38.48 -8.48
CA ILE A 627 -33.51 39.28 -7.58
C ILE A 627 -32.05 39.06 -7.92
N LEU A 628 -31.44 40.02 -8.60
CA LEU A 628 -30.05 39.97 -9.00
C LEU A 628 -29.12 40.31 -7.82
N LEU A 629 -28.18 39.41 -7.52
CA LEU A 629 -27.24 39.55 -6.40
C LEU A 629 -25.84 39.84 -6.92
N LEU A 630 -25.33 41.04 -6.62
CA LEU A 630 -24.02 41.51 -7.09
C LEU A 630 -23.15 42.04 -5.95
N PRO A 631 -22.83 41.23 -4.92
CA PRO A 631 -21.96 41.71 -3.85
C PRO A 631 -20.53 41.96 -4.39
N PRO A 632 -19.87 43.09 -4.05
CA PRO A 632 -18.57 43.45 -4.62
C PRO A 632 -17.49 42.35 -4.52
N PRO A 633 -17.36 41.59 -3.40
CA PRO A 633 -16.37 40.52 -3.31
C PRO A 633 -16.67 39.30 -4.19
N ALA A 634 -17.94 39.04 -4.53
CA ALA A 634 -18.33 37.96 -5.44
C ALA A 634 -17.98 38.32 -6.88
N LEU A 635 -18.19 39.59 -7.28
CA LEU A 635 -17.80 40.10 -8.59
C LEU A 635 -16.29 39.98 -8.84
N GLN A 636 -15.49 40.31 -7.83
CA GLN A 636 -14.02 40.19 -7.91
C GLN A 636 -13.53 38.74 -8.08
N ARG A 637 -14.31 37.76 -7.61
CA ARG A 637 -14.01 36.33 -7.71
C ARG A 637 -14.83 35.60 -8.78
N GLU A 638 -15.55 36.37 -9.60
CA GLU A 638 -16.41 35.84 -10.67
C GLU A 638 -17.39 34.76 -10.18
N GLN A 639 -17.93 34.95 -8.98
CA GLN A 639 -18.94 34.04 -8.41
C GLN A 639 -20.31 34.37 -8.99
N THR A 640 -20.62 33.71 -10.10
CA THR A 640 -21.75 34.04 -10.99
C THR A 640 -22.98 33.14 -10.78
N ARG A 641 -22.99 32.28 -9.77
CA ARG A 641 -24.10 31.37 -9.47
C ARG A 641 -24.46 31.40 -7.99
N VAL A 642 -25.75 31.32 -7.70
CA VAL A 642 -26.28 31.11 -6.34
C VAL A 642 -26.42 29.60 -6.10
N GLY A 643 -25.72 29.07 -5.10
CA GLY A 643 -25.80 27.65 -4.72
C GLY A 643 -26.99 27.38 -3.79
N ASP A 644 -26.96 27.96 -2.60
CA ASP A 644 -28.00 27.81 -1.57
C ASP A 644 -28.25 29.17 -0.89
N PHE A 645 -29.44 29.33 -0.33
CA PHE A 645 -29.82 30.52 0.42
C PHE A 645 -30.90 30.20 1.45
N ILE A 646 -30.86 30.90 2.58
CA ILE A 646 -31.86 30.78 3.65
C ILE A 646 -32.13 32.14 4.29
N ARG A 647 -33.33 32.30 4.86
CA ARG A 647 -33.64 33.43 5.73
C ARG A 647 -33.53 32.99 7.20
N ASN A 648 -32.87 33.78 8.02
CA ASN A 648 -32.87 33.61 9.48
C ASN A 648 -33.07 34.97 10.14
N GLY A 649 -34.22 35.16 10.80
CA GLY A 649 -34.63 36.46 11.32
C GLY A 649 -34.76 37.52 10.22
N ASP A 650 -33.98 38.60 10.34
CA ASP A 650 -34.06 39.77 9.46
C ASP A 650 -33.04 39.74 8.31
N PHE A 651 -32.28 38.65 8.20
CA PHE A 651 -31.19 38.53 7.23
C PHE A 651 -31.38 37.36 6.27
N TRP A 652 -31.00 37.59 5.03
CA TRP A 652 -30.82 36.58 3.99
C TRP A 652 -29.37 36.16 3.93
N TRP A 653 -29.16 34.86 3.95
CA TRP A 653 -27.86 34.21 3.85
C TRP A 653 -27.78 33.59 2.48
N VAL A 654 -26.78 33.97 1.70
CA VAL A 654 -26.66 33.51 0.33
C VAL A 654 -25.26 32.99 0.09
N ASN A 655 -25.20 31.78 -0.44
CA ASN A 655 -23.98 31.15 -0.88
C ASN A 655 -23.84 31.31 -2.39
N MET A 656 -22.77 31.96 -2.82
CA MET A 656 -22.48 32.17 -4.24
C MET A 656 -21.18 31.46 -4.61
N HIS A 657 -21.13 30.92 -5.82
CA HIS A 657 -19.96 30.20 -6.32
C HIS A 657 -19.66 30.53 -7.78
N ASN A 658 -18.41 30.29 -8.15
CA ASN A 658 -17.96 30.32 -9.53
C ASN A 658 -18.06 28.89 -10.09
N PRO A 659 -18.83 28.66 -11.18
CA PRO A 659 -19.01 27.32 -11.74
C PRO A 659 -17.75 26.73 -12.39
N ASP A 660 -16.77 27.56 -12.78
CA ASP A 660 -15.54 27.12 -13.46
C ASP A 660 -14.41 26.82 -12.47
N THR A 661 -14.31 27.61 -11.40
CA THR A 661 -13.24 27.46 -10.39
C THR A 661 -13.69 26.77 -9.11
N GLU A 662 -14.99 26.53 -8.96
CA GLU A 662 -15.66 26.04 -7.73
C GLU A 662 -15.39 26.89 -6.48
N THR A 663 -14.83 28.10 -6.65
CA THR A 663 -14.61 29.01 -5.54
C THR A 663 -15.95 29.57 -5.06
N ALA A 664 -16.18 29.52 -3.75
CA ALA A 664 -17.47 29.91 -3.18
C ALA A 664 -17.32 30.90 -2.01
N GLY A 665 -18.36 31.70 -1.79
CA GLY A 665 -18.42 32.77 -0.80
C GLY A 665 -19.78 32.77 -0.10
N LEU A 666 -19.80 33.19 1.17
CA LEU A 666 -21.01 33.33 1.97
C LEU A 666 -21.28 34.80 2.22
N TYR A 667 -22.48 35.26 1.88
CA TYR A 667 -22.85 36.68 1.90
C TYR A 667 -24.12 36.88 2.72
N LEU A 668 -24.14 37.99 3.45
CA LEU A 668 -25.27 38.41 4.25
C LEU A 668 -25.96 39.61 3.59
N PHE A 669 -27.27 39.52 3.45
CA PHE A 669 -28.15 40.54 2.92
C PHE A 669 -29.22 40.89 3.96
N ASP A 670 -29.75 42.11 3.91
CA ASP A 670 -30.91 42.48 4.71
C ASP A 670 -32.21 41.91 4.11
N ARG A 671 -33.34 42.20 4.74
CA ARG A 671 -34.66 41.76 4.29
C ARG A 671 -35.01 42.20 2.86
N ASP A 672 -34.48 43.33 2.41
CA ASP A 672 -34.76 43.93 1.11
C ASP A 672 -33.68 43.57 0.07
N TRP A 673 -32.88 42.52 0.34
CA TRP A 673 -31.81 42.01 -0.52
C TRP A 673 -30.66 43.00 -0.75
N THR A 674 -30.48 43.97 0.14
CA THR A 674 -29.32 44.86 0.12
C THR A 674 -28.12 44.15 0.74
N PHE A 675 -26.99 44.16 0.02
CA PHE A 675 -25.75 43.56 0.51
C PHE A 675 -25.25 44.26 1.78
N ILE A 676 -25.02 43.49 2.84
CA ILE A 676 -24.47 43.99 4.10
C ILE A 676 -22.97 43.74 4.16
N ARG A 677 -22.57 42.46 4.09
CA ARG A 677 -21.16 42.05 4.21
C ARG A 677 -20.94 40.60 3.79
N GLU A 678 -19.68 40.26 3.54
CA GLU A 678 -19.22 38.88 3.42
C GLU A 678 -18.99 38.25 4.79
N LEU A 679 -19.25 36.95 4.91
CA LEU A 679 -19.01 36.15 6.10
C LEU A 679 -17.84 35.19 5.88
N PRO A 680 -17.01 34.95 6.91
CA PRO A 680 -15.90 34.02 6.80
C PRO A 680 -16.42 32.59 6.65
N ARG A 681 -16.17 32.01 5.48
CA ARG A 681 -16.56 30.63 5.12
C ARG A 681 -15.58 29.57 5.65
N GLY A 682 -14.43 29.96 6.20
CA GLY A 682 -13.41 29.01 6.65
C GLY A 682 -12.91 28.10 5.53
N ALA A 683 -12.60 26.84 5.86
CA ALA A 683 -12.08 25.83 4.92
C ALA A 683 -13.18 25.03 4.19
N VAL A 684 -14.43 25.51 4.15
CA VAL A 684 -15.55 24.80 3.53
C VAL A 684 -15.35 24.68 2.02
N LEU A 685 -15.03 23.46 1.59
CA LEU A 685 -14.89 23.07 0.19
C LEU A 685 -16.25 23.05 -0.55
N GLY A 686 -16.19 23.12 -1.89
CA GLY A 686 -17.35 23.03 -2.77
C GLY A 686 -18.34 24.18 -2.64
N GLN A 687 -19.59 23.97 -3.09
CA GLN A 687 -20.65 24.97 -3.00
C GLN A 687 -21.09 25.17 -1.55
N GLY A 688 -21.30 24.10 -0.78
CA GLY A 688 -21.75 24.16 0.62
C GLY A 688 -23.25 24.44 0.76
N GLN A 689 -23.88 23.86 1.78
CA GLN A 689 -25.33 23.92 2.02
C GLN A 689 -25.63 24.61 3.35
N LEU A 690 -26.78 25.27 3.40
CA LEU A 690 -27.24 26.11 4.51
C LEU A 690 -28.48 25.49 5.16
N VAL A 691 -28.48 25.41 6.48
CA VAL A 691 -29.65 24.97 7.25
C VAL A 691 -29.87 25.85 8.48
N ASN A 692 -31.14 26.18 8.73
CA ASN A 692 -31.57 26.88 9.94
C ASN A 692 -31.60 25.92 11.11
N TRP A 693 -31.02 26.31 12.23
CA TRP A 693 -31.07 25.58 13.50
C TRP A 693 -31.43 26.52 14.65
N GLY A 694 -32.72 26.82 14.76
CA GLY A 694 -33.22 27.88 15.64
C GLY A 694 -32.67 29.25 15.24
N GLU A 695 -32.09 29.97 16.20
CA GLU A 695 -31.44 31.29 16.01
C GLU A 695 -30.01 31.19 15.44
N ARG A 696 -29.67 30.06 14.80
CA ARG A 696 -28.35 29.79 14.23
C ARG A 696 -28.48 29.30 12.81
N VAL A 697 -27.42 29.55 12.03
CA VAL A 697 -27.26 29.06 10.68
C VAL A 697 -26.06 28.13 10.63
N LEU A 698 -26.25 26.95 10.04
CA LEU A 698 -25.18 25.99 9.82
C LEU A 698 -24.78 25.99 8.35
N LEU A 699 -23.48 25.91 8.09
CA LEU A 699 -22.89 25.73 6.76
C LEU A 699 -22.09 24.43 6.75
N PHE A 700 -22.40 23.54 5.82
CA PHE A 700 -21.78 22.21 5.72
C PHE A 700 -21.51 21.81 4.27
N SER A 701 -20.67 20.78 4.07
CA SER A 701 -20.39 20.15 2.78
C SER A 701 -20.04 18.68 3.01
N ASP A 702 -20.32 17.85 2.01
CA ASP A 702 -19.98 16.42 1.94
C ASP A 702 -18.47 16.14 1.85
N GLN A 703 -17.65 17.16 1.56
CA GLN A 703 -16.20 17.05 1.41
C GLN A 703 -15.41 17.39 2.68
N GLN A 704 -16.08 17.69 3.80
CA GLN A 704 -15.40 18.03 5.04
C GLN A 704 -16.18 17.63 6.29
N GLU A 705 -15.45 17.30 7.35
CA GLU A 705 -16.04 16.85 8.61
C GLU A 705 -16.73 17.98 9.40
N SER A 706 -16.14 19.19 9.41
CA SER A 706 -16.63 20.28 10.26
C SER A 706 -17.88 20.95 9.71
N VAL A 707 -18.88 21.14 10.57
CA VAL A 707 -20.07 21.96 10.27
C VAL A 707 -19.89 23.34 10.89
N LEU A 708 -19.74 24.38 10.06
CA LEU A 708 -19.60 25.73 10.57
C LEU A 708 -20.92 26.22 11.15
N ARG A 709 -20.84 26.98 12.24
CA ARG A 709 -21.99 27.53 12.94
C ARG A 709 -21.87 29.04 13.02
N PHE A 710 -22.98 29.71 12.72
CA PHE A 710 -23.09 31.15 12.84
C PHE A 710 -24.29 31.53 13.70
N SER A 711 -24.16 32.61 14.45
CA SER A 711 -25.29 33.24 15.15
C SER A 711 -26.25 33.89 14.16
N ARG A 712 -27.49 34.17 14.61
CA ARG A 712 -28.51 34.95 13.87
C ARG A 712 -27.96 36.19 13.18
N LEU A 713 -27.00 36.88 13.82
CA LEU A 713 -26.43 38.14 13.33
C LEU A 713 -25.30 37.96 12.31
N GLY A 714 -24.85 36.75 11.99
CA GLY A 714 -23.69 36.57 11.11
C GLY A 714 -22.34 36.50 11.81
N GLN A 715 -22.30 36.32 13.13
CA GLN A 715 -21.02 36.11 13.84
C GLN A 715 -20.66 34.63 13.86
N THR A 716 -19.40 34.30 13.57
CA THR A 716 -18.87 32.94 13.67
C THR A 716 -18.91 32.43 15.09
N GLU A 717 -19.48 31.25 15.28
CA GLU A 717 -19.43 30.51 16.54
C GLU A 717 -18.48 29.32 16.42
N VAL A 718 -18.25 28.63 17.54
CA VAL A 718 -17.54 27.35 17.54
C VAL A 718 -18.28 26.38 16.60
N PRO A 719 -17.58 25.78 15.61
CA PRO A 719 -18.18 24.80 14.70
C PRO A 719 -18.83 23.65 15.46
N LEU A 720 -19.92 23.11 14.90
CA LEU A 720 -20.55 21.90 15.40
C LEU A 720 -19.61 20.71 15.10
N GLN A 721 -18.96 20.20 16.14
CA GLN A 721 -18.16 18.98 16.09
C GLN A 721 -19.05 17.79 16.46
N SER A 722 -19.19 16.83 15.54
CA SER A 722 -19.94 15.60 15.77
C SER A 722 -18.97 14.46 16.02
N GLU A 723 -18.85 14.01 17.27
CA GLU A 723 -18.00 12.86 17.61
C GLU A 723 -18.41 11.58 16.87
N SER A 724 -19.72 11.39 16.63
CA SER A 724 -20.22 10.24 15.88
C SER A 724 -19.86 10.31 14.39
N LEU A 725 -19.80 11.51 13.79
CA LEU A 725 -19.31 11.69 12.43
C LEU A 725 -17.81 11.41 12.34
N ALA A 726 -17.02 11.99 13.26
CA ALA A 726 -15.57 11.78 13.33
C ALA A 726 -15.23 10.29 13.42
N GLN A 727 -15.89 9.58 14.34
CA GLN A 727 -15.73 8.13 14.52
C GLN A 727 -16.10 7.34 13.26
N LEU A 728 -17.14 7.75 12.53
CA LEU A 728 -17.55 7.08 11.30
C LEU A 728 -16.51 7.25 10.19
N ILE A 729 -15.97 8.47 10.02
CA ILE A 729 -14.91 8.78 9.06
C ILE A 729 -13.63 8.00 9.39
N ASP A 730 -13.22 7.97 10.67
CA ASP A 730 -12.03 7.24 11.14
C ASP A 730 -12.16 5.72 10.95
N GLN A 731 -13.33 5.15 11.28
CA GLN A 731 -13.57 3.72 11.08
C GLN A 731 -13.55 3.34 9.60
N ALA A 732 -14.15 4.16 8.74
CA ALA A 732 -14.22 3.90 7.32
C ALA A 732 -12.84 4.00 6.65
N SER A 733 -12.04 4.99 7.03
CA SER A 733 -10.66 5.16 6.53
C SER A 733 -9.71 4.05 7.01
N GLY A 734 -9.82 3.62 8.27
CA GLY A 734 -8.99 2.56 8.85
C GLY A 734 -9.19 1.19 8.21
N GLN A 735 -10.41 0.80 7.85
CA GLN A 735 -10.65 -0.52 7.23
C GLN A 735 -10.15 -0.62 5.80
N LEU A 736 -10.23 0.49 5.04
CA LEU A 736 -9.79 0.53 3.65
C LEU A 736 -8.27 0.46 3.52
N THR A 737 -7.52 1.11 4.41
CA THR A 737 -6.05 1.08 4.39
C THR A 737 -5.50 -0.32 4.67
N TRP A 738 -6.00 -1.01 5.69
CA TRP A 738 -5.53 -2.36 6.02
C TRP A 738 -5.86 -3.39 4.94
N THR A 739 -7.06 -3.34 4.37
CA THR A 739 -7.46 -4.28 3.30
C THR A 739 -6.70 -4.02 2.01
N THR A 740 -6.51 -2.77 1.62
CA THR A 740 -5.70 -2.42 0.44
C THR A 740 -4.23 -2.79 0.64
N LEU A 741 -3.64 -2.55 1.82
CA LEU A 741 -2.29 -3.00 2.16
C LEU A 741 -2.16 -4.53 2.09
N ALA A 742 -3.15 -5.27 2.60
CA ALA A 742 -3.16 -6.72 2.53
C ALA A 742 -3.24 -7.25 1.08
N TRP A 743 -4.07 -6.62 0.25
CA TRP A 743 -4.13 -6.92 -1.19
C TRP A 743 -2.81 -6.61 -1.89
N GLN A 744 -2.25 -5.43 -1.68
CA GLN A 744 -0.98 -5.01 -2.26
C GLN A 744 0.17 -5.94 -1.85
N ALA A 745 0.26 -6.29 -0.57
CA ALA A 745 1.27 -7.22 -0.06
C ALA A 745 1.14 -8.62 -0.70
N THR A 746 -0.09 -9.12 -0.84
CA THR A 746 -0.36 -10.42 -1.46
C THR A 746 0.01 -10.42 -2.94
N LEU A 747 -0.38 -9.38 -3.68
CA LEU A 747 -0.04 -9.22 -5.10
C LEU A 747 1.48 -9.07 -5.30
N LEU A 748 2.16 -8.29 -4.44
CA LEU A 748 3.61 -8.14 -4.46
C LEU A 748 4.32 -9.48 -4.23
N LEU A 749 3.86 -10.26 -3.25
CA LEU A 749 4.45 -11.58 -2.93
C LEU A 749 4.30 -12.56 -4.10
N LEU A 750 3.15 -12.56 -4.78
CA LEU A 750 2.93 -13.39 -5.97
C LEU A 750 3.79 -12.94 -7.16
N LEU A 751 3.93 -11.64 -7.36
CA LEU A 751 4.82 -11.07 -8.38
C LEU A 751 6.28 -11.50 -8.13
N LEU A 752 6.78 -11.33 -6.90
CA LEU A 752 8.12 -11.75 -6.52
C LEU A 752 8.33 -13.27 -6.67
N SER A 753 7.34 -14.08 -6.30
CA SER A 753 7.37 -15.53 -6.46
C SER A 753 7.42 -15.94 -7.93
N SER A 754 6.66 -15.24 -8.79
CA SER A 754 6.67 -15.48 -10.24
C SER A 754 8.01 -15.12 -10.86
N LEU A 755 8.53 -13.91 -10.59
CA LEU A 755 9.85 -13.47 -11.06
C LEU A 755 10.96 -14.40 -10.57
N GLY A 756 10.90 -14.83 -9.31
CA GLY A 756 11.83 -15.78 -8.71
C GLY A 756 11.81 -17.14 -9.41
N GLY A 757 10.60 -17.68 -9.68
CA GLY A 757 10.41 -18.94 -10.39
C GLY A 757 10.99 -18.91 -11.81
N PHE A 758 10.68 -17.87 -12.59
CA PHE A 758 11.23 -17.71 -13.94
C PHE A 758 12.74 -17.47 -13.96
N SER A 759 13.26 -16.66 -13.02
CA SER A 759 14.71 -16.42 -12.90
C SER A 759 15.47 -17.69 -12.56
N TRP A 760 14.94 -18.50 -11.64
CA TRP A 760 15.49 -19.81 -11.31
C TRP A 760 15.42 -20.78 -12.49
N ALA A 761 14.30 -20.80 -13.21
CA ALA A 761 14.14 -21.62 -14.42
C ALA A 761 15.16 -21.27 -15.50
N TYR A 762 15.38 -19.97 -15.74
CA TYR A 762 16.36 -19.45 -16.69
C TYR A 762 17.79 -19.85 -16.31
N LEU A 763 18.16 -19.70 -15.04
CA LEU A 763 19.46 -20.12 -14.54
C LEU A 763 19.69 -21.63 -14.75
N GLN A 764 18.69 -22.46 -14.46
CA GLN A 764 18.81 -23.91 -14.64
C GLN A 764 18.81 -24.32 -16.11
N SER A 765 18.06 -23.62 -16.98
CA SER A 765 18.08 -23.85 -18.43
C SER A 765 19.47 -23.57 -19.01
N THR A 766 20.05 -22.42 -18.66
CA THR A 766 21.41 -22.07 -19.08
C THR A 766 22.43 -23.06 -18.54
N ARG A 767 22.28 -23.52 -17.30
CA ARG A 767 23.12 -24.58 -16.71
C ARG A 767 23.02 -25.91 -17.47
N ALA A 768 21.82 -26.30 -17.91
CA ALA A 768 21.64 -27.51 -18.71
C ALA A 768 22.36 -27.43 -20.06
N LEU A 769 22.28 -26.27 -20.74
CA LEU A 769 22.96 -26.01 -22.02
C LEU A 769 24.49 -26.01 -21.89
N VAL A 770 25.03 -25.40 -20.82
CA VAL A 770 26.49 -25.34 -20.59
C VAL A 770 27.08 -26.73 -20.37
N TYR A 771 26.34 -27.63 -19.72
CA TYR A 771 26.82 -28.96 -19.36
C TYR A 771 26.36 -30.10 -20.28
N SER A 772 25.56 -29.83 -21.31
CA SER A 772 25.09 -30.86 -22.24
C SER A 772 26.17 -31.34 -23.21
N SER A 773 27.24 -30.57 -23.41
CA SER A 773 28.02 -30.67 -24.65
C SER A 773 29.28 -31.51 -24.61
N ARG A 774 29.83 -32.00 -23.47
CA ARG A 774 31.11 -32.76 -23.47
C ARG A 774 31.27 -33.74 -22.30
N PRO A 775 31.89 -34.92 -22.52
CA PRO A 775 32.28 -35.82 -21.44
C PRO A 775 33.37 -35.18 -20.55
N THR A 776 33.16 -35.17 -19.24
CA THR A 776 34.14 -34.71 -18.26
C THR A 776 35.18 -35.80 -18.00
N HIS A 777 36.46 -35.45 -18.07
CA HIS A 777 37.55 -36.36 -17.69
C HIS A 777 38.07 -36.00 -16.29
N GLY A 778 38.59 -36.99 -15.57
CA GLY A 778 39.31 -36.72 -14.32
C GLY A 778 40.68 -36.10 -14.61
N ALA A 779 41.21 -35.36 -13.65
CA ALA A 779 42.60 -34.91 -13.68
C ALA A 779 43.54 -36.12 -13.48
N PRO A 780 44.62 -36.26 -14.28
CA PRO A 780 45.65 -37.25 -14.03
C PRO A 780 46.41 -36.92 -12.72
N PRO A 781 46.97 -37.92 -12.02
CA PRO A 781 47.68 -37.71 -10.76
C PRO A 781 48.92 -36.82 -10.96
N LEU A 782 49.19 -35.94 -9.98
CA LEU A 782 50.27 -34.97 -10.02
C LEU A 782 51.58 -35.50 -9.42
N ASP A 783 51.55 -36.62 -8.69
CA ASP A 783 52.65 -37.10 -7.86
C ASP A 783 53.96 -37.33 -8.63
N ASP A 784 53.85 -37.82 -9.88
CA ASP A 784 55.00 -38.15 -10.72
C ASP A 784 55.57 -36.95 -11.51
N VAL A 785 54.83 -35.83 -11.56
CA VAL A 785 55.17 -34.66 -12.39
C VAL A 785 55.24 -33.35 -11.59
N ALA A 786 55.02 -33.40 -10.28
CA ALA A 786 54.90 -32.23 -9.41
C ALA A 786 56.15 -31.35 -9.39
N GLU A 787 57.34 -31.95 -9.51
CA GLU A 787 58.63 -31.25 -9.52
C GLU A 787 58.92 -30.56 -10.87
N ASP A 788 58.27 -31.00 -11.95
CA ASP A 788 58.48 -30.47 -13.31
C ASP A 788 57.53 -29.31 -13.66
N ILE A 789 56.63 -28.91 -12.75
CA ILE A 789 55.64 -27.86 -12.99
C ILE A 789 56.25 -26.48 -12.72
N HIS A 790 56.31 -25.65 -13.76
CA HIS A 790 56.67 -24.25 -13.61
C HIS A 790 55.45 -23.40 -13.20
N TRP A 791 55.33 -23.06 -11.92
CA TRP A 791 54.24 -22.23 -11.41
C TRP A 791 54.44 -20.74 -11.70
N LEU A 792 53.38 -20.07 -12.17
CA LEU A 792 53.38 -18.62 -12.34
C LEU A 792 53.30 -17.91 -10.98
N GLN A 793 53.91 -16.73 -10.90
CA GLN A 793 53.89 -15.88 -9.70
C GLN A 793 52.51 -15.28 -9.47
N SER A 794 52.09 -15.27 -8.20
CA SER A 794 50.97 -14.44 -7.73
C SER A 794 51.31 -12.96 -7.90
N ALA A 795 50.30 -12.12 -8.13
CA ALA A 795 50.53 -10.69 -8.29
C ALA A 795 51.16 -10.06 -7.02
N PRO A 796 52.21 -9.23 -7.16
CA PRO A 796 52.89 -8.61 -6.02
C PRO A 796 51.94 -7.69 -5.26
N HIS A 797 52.04 -7.69 -3.93
CA HIS A 797 51.22 -6.86 -3.03
C HIS A 797 49.69 -7.01 -3.22
N ARG A 798 49.19 -8.15 -3.72
CA ARG A 798 47.75 -8.44 -3.91
C ARG A 798 46.91 -8.00 -2.70
N THR A 799 47.25 -8.50 -1.50
CA THR A 799 46.53 -8.21 -0.25
C THR A 799 46.50 -6.71 0.10
N ARG A 800 47.63 -6.01 -0.06
CA ARG A 800 47.73 -4.56 0.20
C ARG A 800 46.85 -3.76 -0.77
N GLN A 801 46.86 -4.11 -2.06
CA GLN A 801 46.05 -3.43 -3.07
C GLN A 801 44.55 -3.66 -2.84
N TRP A 802 44.13 -4.88 -2.51
CA TRP A 802 42.72 -5.16 -2.17
C TRP A 802 42.28 -4.42 -0.90
N ARG A 803 43.13 -4.34 0.13
CA ARG A 803 42.85 -3.56 1.34
C ARG A 803 42.71 -2.07 1.04
N GLN A 804 43.62 -1.50 0.24
CA GLN A 804 43.55 -0.09 -0.18
C GLN A 804 42.26 0.22 -0.93
N ARG A 805 41.83 -0.66 -1.85
CA ARG A 805 40.55 -0.48 -2.57
C ARG A 805 39.34 -0.57 -1.67
N ASN A 806 39.35 -1.49 -0.70
CA ASN A 806 38.25 -1.60 0.26
C ASN A 806 38.14 -0.32 1.12
N ILE A 807 39.26 0.23 1.57
CA ILE A 807 39.30 1.51 2.31
C ILE A 807 38.81 2.66 1.42
N ALA A 808 39.28 2.74 0.17
CA ALA A 808 38.86 3.78 -0.77
C ALA A 808 37.36 3.73 -1.05
N TRP A 809 36.79 2.53 -1.20
CA TRP A 809 35.34 2.35 -1.33
C TRP A 809 34.58 2.77 -0.08
N ALA A 810 35.05 2.38 1.11
CA ALA A 810 34.42 2.78 2.37
C ALA A 810 34.38 4.31 2.52
N ALA A 811 35.47 5.00 2.19
CA ALA A 811 35.52 6.46 2.19
C ALA A 811 34.52 7.08 1.19
N LEU A 812 34.43 6.53 -0.02
CA LEU A 812 33.49 7.00 -1.04
C LEU A 812 32.02 6.75 -0.65
N ALA A 813 31.72 5.59 -0.05
CA ALA A 813 30.39 5.27 0.44
C ALA A 813 29.96 6.22 1.57
N ILE A 814 30.86 6.51 2.52
CA ILE A 814 30.60 7.48 3.59
C ILE A 814 30.37 8.88 3.01
N ALA A 815 31.21 9.32 2.06
CA ALA A 815 31.02 10.62 1.40
C ALA A 815 29.66 10.71 0.68
N CYS A 816 29.25 9.66 -0.01
CA CYS A 816 27.94 9.59 -0.67
C CYS A 816 26.78 9.71 0.34
N LEU A 817 26.85 9.00 1.47
CA LEU A 817 25.86 9.09 2.54
C LEU A 817 25.81 10.49 3.16
N ILE A 818 26.97 11.14 3.38
CA ILE A 818 27.02 12.53 3.88
C ILE A 818 26.35 13.50 2.91
N VAL A 819 26.57 13.35 1.60
CA VAL A 819 25.91 14.17 0.57
C VAL A 819 24.40 13.96 0.59
N LEU A 820 23.92 12.72 0.70
CA LEU A 820 22.48 12.43 0.80
C LEU A 820 21.84 13.05 2.05
N ILE A 821 22.54 13.03 3.19
CA ILE A 821 22.10 13.71 4.41
C ILE A 821 22.00 15.22 4.16
N GLY A 822 22.99 15.82 3.48
CA GLY A 822 22.99 17.24 3.12
C GLY A 822 21.88 17.66 2.14
N LEU A 823 21.30 16.70 1.40
CA LEU A 823 20.20 16.92 0.47
C LEU A 823 18.80 16.75 1.12
N GLY A 824 18.72 16.47 2.42
CA GLY A 824 17.44 16.33 3.13
C GLY A 824 16.69 15.02 2.82
N VAL A 825 17.41 13.98 2.40
CA VAL A 825 16.86 12.65 2.07
C VAL A 825 16.30 11.96 3.32
N SER A 826 15.18 11.25 3.19
CA SER A 826 14.52 10.60 4.33
C SER A 826 15.35 9.47 4.94
N LEU A 827 15.09 9.12 6.21
CA LEU A 827 15.81 8.04 6.91
C LEU A 827 15.70 6.69 6.17
N VAL A 828 14.54 6.37 5.61
CA VAL A 828 14.31 5.12 4.85
C VAL A 828 15.14 5.12 3.56
N GLN A 829 15.24 6.27 2.88
CA GLN A 829 16.07 6.41 1.67
C GLN A 829 17.57 6.34 1.99
N LEU A 830 18.01 6.84 3.16
CA LEU A 830 19.38 6.65 3.64
C LEU A 830 19.69 5.18 3.94
N MET A 831 18.76 4.46 4.56
CA MET A 831 18.88 3.02 4.80
C MET A 831 18.93 2.22 3.49
N ALA A 832 18.16 2.63 2.48
CA ALA A 832 18.20 2.06 1.14
C ALA A 832 19.59 2.21 0.49
N ALA A 833 20.13 3.44 0.51
CA ALA A 833 21.45 3.74 -0.04
C ALA A 833 22.57 3.00 0.70
N ALA A 834 22.53 3.00 2.04
CA ALA A 834 23.53 2.31 2.86
C ALA A 834 23.56 0.80 2.58
N THR A 835 22.38 0.17 2.45
CA THR A 835 22.26 -1.27 2.16
C THR A 835 22.82 -1.62 0.77
N ALA A 836 22.56 -0.78 -0.23
CA ALA A 836 23.12 -0.97 -1.57
C ALA A 836 24.66 -0.84 -1.59
N LEU A 837 25.21 0.17 -0.90
CA LEU A 837 26.66 0.40 -0.81
C LEU A 837 27.38 -0.69 0.00
N ALA A 838 26.73 -1.23 1.04
CA ALA A 838 27.25 -2.32 1.85
C ALA A 838 27.48 -3.61 1.03
N GLY A 839 26.61 -3.90 0.05
CA GLY A 839 26.77 -5.05 -0.84
C GLY A 839 28.12 -5.08 -1.58
N PHE A 840 28.61 -3.91 -2.00
CA PHE A 840 29.93 -3.79 -2.65
C PHE A 840 31.10 -3.91 -1.66
N ALA A 841 30.94 -3.40 -0.43
CA ALA A 841 31.94 -3.57 0.62
C ALA A 841 32.12 -5.07 0.99
N VAL A 842 31.00 -5.79 1.14
CA VAL A 842 31.01 -7.25 1.38
C VAL A 842 31.69 -7.98 0.23
N ALA A 843 31.42 -7.59 -1.02
CA ALA A 843 32.06 -8.17 -2.20
C ALA A 843 33.59 -8.00 -2.20
N LEU A 844 34.10 -6.80 -1.89
CA LEU A 844 35.54 -6.56 -1.77
C LEU A 844 36.16 -7.36 -0.61
N GLN A 845 35.44 -7.54 0.49
CA GLN A 845 35.90 -8.32 1.63
C GLN A 845 35.97 -9.82 1.33
N ILE A 846 35.01 -10.37 0.56
CA ILE A 846 35.06 -11.75 0.05
C ILE A 846 36.31 -11.95 -0.80
N MET A 847 36.61 -11.00 -1.69
CA MET A 847 37.83 -11.04 -2.51
C MET A 847 39.12 -10.99 -1.70
N LEU A 848 39.18 -10.09 -0.72
CA LEU A 848 40.35 -9.94 0.15
C LEU A 848 40.65 -11.22 0.95
N ARG A 849 39.61 -11.99 1.33
CA ARG A 849 39.74 -13.25 2.09
C ARG A 849 39.95 -14.49 1.21
N SER A 850 39.86 -14.36 -0.12
CA SER A 850 40.02 -15.49 -1.03
C SER A 850 41.48 -15.95 -1.15
N GLU A 851 41.69 -17.27 -1.09
CA GLU A 851 42.99 -17.87 -1.36
C GLU A 851 43.48 -17.51 -2.78
N PRO A 852 44.80 -17.38 -2.99
CA PRO A 852 45.35 -17.15 -4.32
C PRO A 852 45.08 -18.36 -5.21
N GLU A 853 44.74 -18.10 -6.46
CA GLU A 853 44.56 -19.11 -7.50
C GLU A 853 45.83 -19.23 -8.32
N HIS A 854 46.13 -20.41 -8.83
CA HIS A 854 47.43 -20.71 -9.42
C HIS A 854 47.31 -21.29 -10.83
N ALA A 855 48.28 -20.94 -11.66
CA ALA A 855 48.49 -21.53 -12.98
C ALA A 855 49.93 -22.03 -13.06
N GLY A 856 50.11 -23.23 -13.59
CA GLY A 856 51.40 -23.86 -13.81
C GLY A 856 51.53 -24.38 -15.23
N LEU A 857 52.77 -24.55 -15.68
CA LEU A 857 53.11 -25.00 -17.02
C LEU A 857 53.91 -26.30 -16.93
N LEU A 858 53.45 -27.34 -17.60
CA LEU A 858 54.10 -28.65 -17.67
C LEU A 858 54.26 -29.03 -19.15
N ALA A 859 55.45 -28.77 -19.72
CA ALA A 859 55.71 -28.87 -21.15
C ALA A 859 54.67 -28.07 -21.99
N GLU A 860 53.81 -28.76 -22.75
CA GLU A 860 52.70 -28.17 -23.53
C GLU A 860 51.38 -28.11 -22.76
N GLN A 861 51.30 -28.72 -21.57
CA GLN A 861 50.09 -28.77 -20.75
C GLN A 861 49.98 -27.59 -19.80
N LEU A 862 48.74 -27.11 -19.65
CA LEU A 862 48.38 -26.09 -18.68
C LEU A 862 47.82 -26.77 -17.43
N VAL A 863 48.40 -26.47 -16.27
CA VAL A 863 47.94 -26.90 -14.94
C VAL A 863 47.20 -25.73 -14.30
N LEU A 864 45.93 -25.92 -13.94
CA LEU A 864 45.15 -24.93 -13.19
C LEU A 864 44.89 -25.45 -11.79
N ALA A 865 44.99 -24.59 -10.78
CA ALA A 865 44.51 -24.84 -9.42
C ALA A 865 43.60 -23.70 -8.95
N ASP A 866 42.35 -24.03 -8.59
CA ASP A 866 41.36 -23.04 -8.16
C ASP A 866 41.43 -22.73 -6.65
N HIS A 867 40.61 -21.78 -6.20
CA HIS A 867 40.49 -21.37 -4.79
C HIS A 867 39.98 -22.47 -3.83
N ARG A 868 39.60 -23.66 -4.34
CA ARG A 868 39.20 -24.84 -3.54
C ARG A 868 40.33 -25.86 -3.49
N GLU A 869 41.53 -25.47 -3.92
CA GLU A 869 42.70 -26.33 -4.08
C GLU A 869 42.46 -27.48 -5.07
N MET A 870 41.47 -27.37 -5.97
CA MET A 870 41.23 -28.38 -6.99
C MET A 870 42.04 -28.09 -8.25
N TYR A 871 42.69 -29.13 -8.78
CA TYR A 871 43.52 -29.01 -9.98
C TYR A 871 42.99 -29.79 -11.18
N HIS A 872 43.34 -29.29 -12.37
CA HIS A 872 43.16 -30.02 -13.63
C HIS A 872 44.24 -29.63 -14.64
N LEU A 873 44.68 -30.61 -15.43
CA LEU A 873 45.60 -30.45 -16.54
C LEU A 873 44.85 -30.53 -17.88
N ALA A 874 45.18 -29.66 -18.84
CA ALA A 874 44.63 -29.72 -20.19
C ALA A 874 45.56 -29.11 -21.25
N THR A 875 45.31 -29.48 -22.50
CA THR A 875 45.95 -28.95 -23.71
C THR A 875 44.89 -28.61 -24.76
N GLY A 876 45.23 -27.66 -25.65
CA GLY A 876 44.45 -27.32 -26.84
C GLY A 876 42.97 -27.01 -26.54
N PRO A 877 42.01 -27.60 -27.26
CA PRO A 877 40.59 -27.20 -27.25
C PRO A 877 39.84 -27.50 -25.94
N ARG A 878 40.49 -28.18 -24.98
CA ARG A 878 39.96 -28.40 -23.63
C ARG A 878 40.14 -27.19 -22.71
N ILE A 879 41.06 -26.29 -23.04
CA ILE A 879 41.24 -25.02 -22.33
C ILE A 879 40.16 -24.06 -22.82
N HIS A 880 39.35 -23.56 -21.91
CA HIS A 880 38.33 -22.55 -22.19
C HIS A 880 38.72 -21.22 -21.60
N TYR A 881 38.47 -20.13 -22.30
CA TYR A 881 38.81 -18.81 -21.78
C TYR A 881 37.84 -17.73 -22.19
N ARG A 882 37.76 -16.69 -21.35
CA ARG A 882 37.05 -15.45 -21.65
C ARG A 882 37.47 -14.34 -20.71
N GLY A 883 38.09 -13.30 -21.27
CA GLY A 883 38.56 -12.18 -20.45
C GLY A 883 39.63 -12.66 -19.45
N PRO A 884 39.53 -12.31 -18.16
CA PRO A 884 40.49 -12.73 -17.14
C PRO A 884 40.23 -14.15 -16.58
N PHE A 885 39.34 -14.93 -17.21
CA PHE A 885 38.99 -16.26 -16.75
C PHE A 885 39.54 -17.32 -17.68
N VAL A 886 40.22 -18.31 -17.07
CA VAL A 886 40.72 -19.51 -17.75
C VAL A 886 40.13 -20.71 -17.03
N VAL A 887 39.66 -21.69 -17.79
CA VAL A 887 38.83 -22.78 -17.29
C VAL A 887 39.23 -24.09 -17.95
N VAL A 888 39.36 -25.13 -17.14
CA VAL A 888 39.45 -26.53 -17.58
C VAL A 888 38.35 -27.29 -16.87
N ASP A 889 37.36 -27.76 -17.63
CA ASP A 889 36.14 -28.38 -17.10
C ASP A 889 35.47 -27.50 -16.02
N ASP A 890 35.53 -27.86 -14.72
CA ASP A 890 34.96 -27.08 -13.61
C ASP A 890 36.01 -26.35 -12.74
N VAL A 891 37.29 -26.50 -13.08
CA VAL A 891 38.40 -25.77 -12.45
C VAL A 891 38.56 -24.45 -13.19
N ILE A 892 38.23 -23.36 -12.51
CA ILE A 892 38.26 -22.00 -13.06
C ILE A 892 39.19 -21.14 -12.21
N ILE A 893 40.04 -20.37 -12.89
CA ILE A 893 40.91 -19.40 -12.26
C ILE A 893 40.66 -18.00 -12.84
N PHE A 894 40.93 -17.00 -12.02
CA PHE A 894 40.93 -15.58 -12.30
C PHE A 894 42.39 -15.10 -12.41
N THR A 895 42.83 -14.89 -13.64
CA THR A 895 44.20 -14.45 -13.94
C THR A 895 44.46 -12.99 -13.53
N GLY A 896 43.41 -12.23 -13.22
CA GLY A 896 43.51 -10.82 -12.82
C GLY A 896 43.32 -9.84 -13.97
N ASN A 897 43.09 -8.58 -13.62
CA ASN A 897 43.07 -7.45 -14.56
C ASN A 897 43.76 -6.23 -13.92
N LYS A 898 43.81 -5.11 -14.66
CA LYS A 898 44.44 -3.86 -14.17
C LYS A 898 43.88 -3.37 -12.83
N TRP A 899 42.59 -3.61 -12.58
CA TRP A 899 41.88 -3.15 -11.40
C TRP A 899 41.84 -4.18 -10.28
N PHE A 900 42.11 -5.45 -10.55
CA PHE A 900 41.98 -6.55 -9.60
C PHE A 900 43.10 -7.57 -9.82
N PRO A 901 44.15 -7.57 -8.97
CA PRO A 901 45.32 -8.42 -9.14
C PRO A 901 44.99 -9.88 -8.81
N GLY A 902 45.32 -10.77 -9.74
CA GLY A 902 45.29 -12.23 -9.60
C GLY A 902 46.71 -12.79 -9.73
N LEU A 903 47.11 -13.11 -10.97
CA LEU A 903 48.46 -13.54 -11.33
C LEU A 903 49.32 -12.38 -11.83
N HIS A 904 50.65 -12.58 -11.85
CA HIS A 904 51.61 -11.61 -12.38
C HIS A 904 51.34 -11.32 -13.86
N GLN A 905 50.87 -10.11 -14.17
CA GLN A 905 50.32 -9.78 -15.49
C GLN A 905 51.32 -9.89 -16.64
N GLN A 906 52.62 -9.68 -16.39
CA GLN A 906 53.64 -9.86 -17.43
C GLN A 906 53.86 -11.34 -17.76
N GLN A 907 53.83 -12.23 -16.75
CA GLN A 907 53.92 -13.69 -16.96
C GLN A 907 52.64 -14.23 -17.63
N VAL A 908 51.47 -13.72 -17.24
CA VAL A 908 50.21 -14.07 -17.89
C VAL A 908 50.27 -13.77 -19.40
N LYS A 909 50.75 -12.59 -19.80
CA LYS A 909 50.86 -12.22 -21.22
C LYS A 909 51.94 -13.00 -21.98
N ARG A 910 53.09 -13.25 -21.35
CA ARG A 910 54.23 -13.89 -22.03
C ARG A 910 54.13 -15.41 -22.09
N GLU A 911 53.64 -16.04 -21.03
CA GLU A 911 53.76 -17.50 -20.85
C GLU A 911 52.40 -18.23 -20.87
N LEU A 912 51.33 -17.59 -20.37
CA LEU A 912 50.00 -18.19 -20.26
C LEU A 912 49.12 -17.90 -21.49
N GLU A 913 49.10 -16.67 -21.98
CA GLU A 913 48.23 -16.21 -23.08
C GLU A 913 48.43 -17.00 -24.39
N PRO A 914 49.66 -17.33 -24.84
CA PRO A 914 49.85 -18.14 -26.05
C PRO A 914 49.20 -19.53 -25.97
N ARG A 915 49.29 -20.19 -24.82
CA ARG A 915 48.70 -21.52 -24.59
C ARG A 915 47.19 -21.47 -24.38
N VAL A 916 46.69 -20.41 -23.75
CA VAL A 916 45.25 -20.21 -23.50
C VAL A 916 44.51 -19.84 -24.79
N THR A 917 45.10 -19.01 -25.65
CA THR A 917 44.51 -18.60 -26.93
C THR A 917 44.41 -19.74 -27.93
N ALA A 918 45.24 -20.78 -27.81
CA ALA A 918 45.11 -22.05 -28.53
C ALA A 918 43.88 -22.88 -28.10
N GLY A 919 43.22 -22.49 -27.00
CA GLY A 919 41.96 -23.07 -26.53
C GLY A 919 40.70 -22.47 -27.16
N VAL A 920 39.54 -22.76 -26.59
CA VAL A 920 38.24 -22.31 -27.08
C VAL A 920 37.76 -21.09 -26.30
N ARG A 921 37.43 -20.01 -27.03
CA ARG A 921 36.80 -18.83 -26.44
C ARG A 921 35.32 -19.10 -26.17
N VAL A 922 34.90 -19.00 -24.90
CA VAL A 922 33.50 -19.26 -24.49
C VAL A 922 32.70 -17.97 -24.28
N ASP A 923 31.38 -18.08 -24.28
CA ASP A 923 30.48 -16.95 -24.03
C ASP A 923 30.44 -16.56 -22.54
N ARG A 924 29.90 -15.37 -22.25
CA ARG A 924 29.85 -14.84 -20.88
C ARG A 924 28.94 -15.66 -19.95
N LYS A 925 27.86 -16.27 -20.48
CA LYS A 925 26.91 -17.05 -19.67
C LYS A 925 27.56 -18.35 -19.21
N THR A 926 28.33 -19.00 -20.09
CA THR A 926 29.12 -20.19 -19.71
C THR A 926 30.06 -19.92 -18.54
N ILE A 927 30.80 -18.81 -18.56
CA ILE A 927 31.67 -18.44 -17.44
C ILE A 927 30.86 -18.15 -16.18
N ALA A 928 29.76 -17.39 -16.28
CA ALA A 928 28.91 -17.08 -15.12
C ALA A 928 28.35 -18.34 -14.45
N VAL A 929 27.88 -19.31 -15.24
CA VAL A 929 27.40 -20.62 -14.76
C VAL A 929 28.52 -21.39 -14.06
N LYS A 930 29.73 -21.44 -14.66
CA LYS A 930 30.87 -22.15 -14.08
C LYS A 930 31.42 -21.48 -12.82
N LEU A 931 31.43 -20.15 -12.77
CA LEU A 931 31.77 -19.39 -11.55
C LEU A 931 30.77 -19.66 -10.42
N LEU A 932 29.47 -19.73 -10.74
CA LEU A 932 28.42 -20.04 -9.77
C LEU A 932 28.52 -21.49 -9.27
N GLN A 933 28.76 -22.44 -10.17
CA GLN A 933 28.93 -23.86 -9.85
C GLN A 933 30.14 -24.09 -8.93
N SER A 934 31.27 -23.46 -9.25
CA SER A 934 32.49 -23.56 -8.45
C SER A 934 32.43 -22.78 -7.14
N ARG A 935 31.35 -22.01 -6.89
CA ARG A 935 31.22 -21.08 -5.77
C ARG A 935 32.40 -20.09 -5.71
N HIS A 936 32.89 -19.70 -6.88
CA HIS A 936 34.03 -18.82 -7.05
C HIS A 936 33.87 -17.52 -6.26
N PRO A 937 34.94 -16.96 -5.65
CA PRO A 937 34.89 -15.68 -4.94
C PRO A 937 34.27 -14.56 -5.78
N VAL A 938 34.51 -14.56 -7.10
CA VAL A 938 33.89 -13.62 -8.06
C VAL A 938 32.38 -13.77 -8.12
N ALA A 939 31.85 -14.99 -8.22
CA ALA A 939 30.41 -15.22 -8.21
C ALA A 939 29.78 -14.80 -6.87
N LYS A 940 30.39 -15.19 -5.74
CA LYS A 940 29.94 -14.78 -4.40
C LYS A 940 29.91 -13.26 -4.24
N SER A 941 30.91 -12.58 -4.76
CA SER A 941 31.00 -11.11 -4.76
C SER A 941 29.90 -10.48 -5.61
N GLY A 942 29.63 -11.02 -6.80
CA GLY A 942 28.51 -10.57 -7.65
C GLY A 942 27.15 -10.77 -6.98
N ILE A 943 26.94 -11.89 -6.29
CA ILE A 943 25.71 -12.16 -5.52
C ILE A 943 25.55 -11.15 -4.38
N ALA A 944 26.60 -10.86 -3.61
CA ALA A 944 26.55 -9.89 -2.52
C ALA A 944 26.13 -8.48 -3.01
N ILE A 945 26.66 -8.05 -4.16
CA ILE A 945 26.26 -6.78 -4.79
C ILE A 945 24.78 -6.83 -5.20
N ALA A 946 24.35 -7.89 -5.87
CA ALA A 946 22.96 -8.02 -6.32
C ALA A 946 21.97 -8.03 -5.13
N VAL A 947 22.28 -8.75 -4.06
CA VAL A 947 21.47 -8.80 -2.84
C VAL A 947 21.39 -7.41 -2.18
N GLY A 948 22.53 -6.73 -2.04
CA GLY A 948 22.55 -5.35 -1.51
C GLY A 948 21.71 -4.40 -2.34
N ALA A 949 21.79 -4.49 -3.67
CA ALA A 949 20.99 -3.65 -4.58
C ALA A 949 19.49 -3.96 -4.50
N ILE A 950 19.09 -5.24 -4.43
CA ILE A 950 17.69 -5.64 -4.29
C ILE A 950 17.10 -5.17 -2.97
N LEU A 951 17.82 -5.37 -1.86
CA LEU A 951 17.38 -4.91 -0.54
C LEU A 951 17.30 -3.38 -0.48
N GLY A 952 18.28 -2.68 -1.07
CA GLY A 952 18.24 -1.23 -1.21
C GLY A 952 17.02 -0.75 -2.02
N ALA A 953 16.74 -1.37 -3.16
CA ALA A 953 15.57 -1.06 -3.97
C ALA A 953 14.25 -1.34 -3.23
N LEU A 954 14.20 -2.39 -2.41
CA LEU A 954 13.04 -2.71 -1.58
C LEU A 954 12.81 -1.64 -0.50
N PHE A 955 13.85 -1.21 0.21
CA PHE A 955 13.74 -0.08 1.14
C PHE A 955 13.31 1.22 0.44
N LEU A 956 13.83 1.48 -0.76
CA LEU A 956 13.42 2.62 -1.56
C LEU A 956 11.93 2.54 -1.94
N ALA A 957 11.45 1.37 -2.36
CA ALA A 957 10.04 1.15 -2.67
C ALA A 957 9.15 1.37 -1.44
N ILE A 958 9.58 0.89 -0.26
CA ILE A 958 8.87 1.13 1.01
C ILE A 958 8.75 2.63 1.31
N SER A 959 9.76 3.44 0.96
CA SER A 959 9.71 4.89 1.18
C SER A 959 8.63 5.64 0.39
N PHE A 960 8.06 5.00 -0.64
CA PHE A 960 6.96 5.55 -1.44
C PHE A 960 5.57 5.03 -1.03
N LEU A 961 5.48 4.11 -0.05
CA LEU A 961 4.18 3.76 0.49
C LEU A 961 3.65 4.92 1.35
N PRO A 962 2.34 5.24 1.26
CA PRO A 962 1.70 6.28 2.04
C PRO A 962 1.57 5.82 3.50
N TRP A 963 2.68 5.78 4.22
CA TRP A 963 2.67 5.78 5.69
C TRP A 963 2.57 7.24 6.13
N GLN A 964 1.38 7.80 6.02
CA GLN A 964 0.98 8.96 6.81
C GLN A 964 -0.11 8.47 7.76
N GLY A 965 0.33 8.11 8.96
CA GLY A 965 -0.46 7.88 10.16
C GLY A 965 0.35 8.42 11.32
#